data_AF-A0A8H7WY32-F1
#
_entry.id   AF-A0A8H7WY32-F1
#
_cell.length_a   1.000
_cell.length_b   1.000
_cell.length_c   1.000
_cell.angle_alpha   90.00
_cell.angle_beta   90.00
_cell.angle_gamma   90.00
#
_symmetry.space_group_name_H-M   'P 1'
#
loop_
_entity.id
_entity.type
_entity.pdbx_description
1 polymer ?
#
loop_
_entity_poly.entity_id
_entity_poly.type
_entity_poly.pdbx_seq_one_letter_code
_entity_poly.pdbx_strand_id
1 'polypeptide(L)'
;MSRHNHNLFDSANALYGNSRRSDASSMSDEPFPGPREFTLPLHTQTSSDRISSSDFTESEEQYTNSRAASSTFQRSSKISSATSNSGDYGDATNLVAITEGQRLVIAIDYGTTFTGVAIVFVPVDEKTAKLSDIKVLREWNSSYNEDKVPSAYSYTKPRASEEQWGASFSEDAEIMVYTKLELDAQESVIGELDMILDNLDGMKDLSSEYVVSSKGEPDYTPKKPDLVVLDYMKKIFERVWKYLGVYDQALLLSLPVDIIITHPVVWSYRARNATYRAVTLAGFNGDKFPRLENIKMLAEPEAAAVYTARYLKEEEPDKTVLEKNDTFILCDAGGGTVDVVTFRVLETEPSLELEQIGEPHSRKCGSVFIDGEFKTWLRDELLGPDDYEKLEPNSKKRIKPHSTTGRKMRDVMKSFVEHKCRFTGDEKADHRFTIELPAEFEGLSIQDYVDEGLLKLDCNDMMLLFEKCVDEIVALVKRQEKEVMTKYDDQGIARIKSILMIGGFGESIFLQNVIREQMEVNDITIHRPATSWSAVLRGAALYGIDKSRLKNYVRTQRFPNYYAVARDTEETQGAGLAQYQDPITGKFMGKSRLTWIVHRGDLAFEDWNLSQETLLAFTFRENDEKNFTISIYKYLRKDNILPTRVRPNDPELENVLAIPISFSNVKLDSLDMYKSSGAREPYYQCVVSLYLTWRNESLEATVVWNNNVIYPVTAKMTLLGKFSRTERYERKLQRKREEITKDDQQAQKQAEQRERLAAYERERRERELLADAARLEKKLELSRQKEQEREEEKRRANAALQAELAREKAEELERAQIRHDEEIQRLAAAKFRDNQEAQIRLARERRLREETEQQLNKERNDRERARLAEEARQQLVKARKEAERRAVERQKEEEERKILEAEKKRQRDQLEKHNNPKALQELRDLIRERYELDMEIYKLGIKVTPSNRDVVEKLMAKSDEILQTIRSIVEAWNEQSFEQELEWEYAEQVKERLLAPGKRIWATERPWPARPDRTGRRGNLRGGRGGGRVSAW
;
A
#
# COMPACT_ATOMS: atom_id res chain seq x y z
N MET A 1 20.58 -50.09 -49.40
CA MET A 1 21.44 -50.79 -50.39
C MET A 1 22.42 -49.78 -51.01
N SER A 2 23.31 -50.21 -51.91
CA SER A 2 24.32 -49.45 -52.70
C SER A 2 24.14 -47.92 -52.83
N ARG A 3 25.15 -47.01 -52.81
CA ARG A 3 26.64 -46.96 -53.01
C ARG A 3 26.95 -45.95 -54.15
N HIS A 4 28.17 -45.40 -54.16
CA HIS A 4 28.78 -44.43 -55.10
C HIS A 4 28.41 -42.95 -54.80
N ASN A 5 29.29 -42.03 -54.40
CA ASN A 5 30.77 -41.93 -54.31
C ASN A 5 31.50 -41.58 -55.62
N HIS A 6 32.00 -40.33 -55.79
CA HIS A 6 33.39 -39.99 -56.20
C HIS A 6 33.69 -38.46 -56.40
N ASN A 7 34.34 -37.84 -55.41
CA ASN A 7 35.64 -37.14 -55.44
C ASN A 7 36.25 -36.42 -56.69
N LEU A 8 36.66 -35.15 -56.45
CA LEU A 8 38.03 -34.55 -56.56
C LEU A 8 38.55 -33.72 -57.78
N PHE A 9 39.28 -32.63 -57.42
CA PHE A 9 40.38 -31.90 -58.12
C PHE A 9 40.08 -31.18 -59.47
N ASP A 10 40.80 -30.16 -59.97
CA ASP A 10 41.91 -29.28 -59.50
C ASP A 10 41.95 -27.98 -60.40
N SER A 11 42.78 -26.91 -60.28
CA SER A 11 43.79 -26.39 -59.32
C SER A 11 44.10 -24.88 -59.62
N ALA A 12 44.97 -24.24 -58.81
CA ALA A 12 45.99 -23.23 -59.21
C ALA A 12 45.58 -21.78 -59.68
N ASN A 13 46.42 -20.72 -59.56
CA ASN A 13 47.48 -20.32 -58.58
C ASN A 13 47.96 -18.85 -58.83
N ALA A 14 48.74 -18.27 -57.89
CA ALA A 14 49.81 -17.25 -58.10
C ALA A 14 49.45 -15.77 -58.51
N LEU A 15 50.23 -14.70 -58.21
CA LEU A 15 51.40 -14.50 -57.30
C LEU A 15 51.73 -12.98 -57.04
N TYR A 16 52.56 -12.72 -56.00
CA TYR A 16 53.36 -11.50 -55.66
C TYR A 16 52.67 -10.16 -55.27
N GLY A 17 53.16 -9.40 -54.27
CA GLY A 17 54.15 -9.74 -53.22
C GLY A 17 54.76 -8.57 -52.41
N ASN A 18 55.25 -8.89 -51.19
CA ASN A 18 56.47 -8.38 -50.48
C ASN A 18 56.74 -6.86 -50.25
N SER A 19 57.43 -6.40 -49.17
CA SER A 19 57.84 -7.02 -47.88
C SER A 19 58.54 -6.02 -46.90
N ARG A 20 58.56 -6.38 -45.59
CA ARG A 20 59.55 -6.14 -44.48
C ARG A 20 59.02 -5.26 -43.31
N ARG A 21 59.21 -5.54 -42.00
CA ARG A 21 60.17 -6.27 -41.10
C ARG A 21 61.25 -5.40 -40.42
N SER A 22 61.09 -5.18 -39.09
CA SER A 22 62.10 -5.22 -37.99
C SER A 22 61.53 -4.49 -36.74
N ASP A 23 61.34 -5.10 -35.57
CA ASP A 23 62.31 -5.29 -34.44
C ASP A 23 62.64 -3.98 -33.65
N ALA A 24 62.77 -3.90 -32.31
CA ALA A 24 62.40 -4.78 -31.18
C ALA A 24 62.60 -4.08 -29.78
N SER A 25 62.05 -4.68 -28.70
CA SER A 25 62.59 -4.74 -27.31
C SER A 25 62.31 -3.70 -26.18
N SER A 26 62.47 -4.20 -24.94
CA SER A 26 62.60 -3.56 -23.60
C SER A 26 61.35 -3.18 -22.77
N MET A 27 61.52 -3.21 -21.44
CA MET A 27 60.50 -3.17 -20.37
C MET A 27 60.79 -2.01 -19.39
N SER A 28 59.76 -1.45 -18.72
CA SER A 28 59.85 -0.98 -17.32
C SER A 28 58.49 -0.57 -16.73
N ASP A 29 58.12 -1.22 -15.63
CA ASP A 29 57.42 -0.72 -14.42
C ASP A 29 55.98 -0.14 -14.45
N GLU A 30 55.35 -0.18 -13.27
CA GLU A 30 53.96 0.18 -12.92
C GLU A 30 53.84 1.67 -12.45
N PRO A 31 52.69 2.19 -11.93
CA PRO A 31 51.32 1.64 -11.83
C PRO A 31 50.18 2.58 -12.27
N PHE A 32 48.95 2.06 -12.28
CA PHE A 32 47.71 2.83 -12.51
C PHE A 32 47.27 3.67 -11.29
N PRO A 33 46.97 4.97 -11.46
CA PRO A 33 46.05 5.72 -10.60
C PRO A 33 44.60 5.65 -11.14
N GLY A 34 43.62 5.85 -10.25
CA GLY A 34 42.18 5.76 -10.57
C GLY A 34 41.58 6.94 -11.37
N PRO A 35 40.29 6.86 -11.72
CA PRO A 35 39.60 7.86 -12.54
C PRO A 35 39.52 9.22 -11.83
N ARG A 36 39.77 10.29 -12.57
CA ARG A 36 39.58 11.68 -12.11
C ARG A 36 38.23 12.22 -12.57
N GLU A 37 37.63 13.03 -11.71
CA GLU A 37 36.46 13.84 -12.02
C GLU A 37 36.80 14.90 -13.07
N PHE A 38 35.86 15.20 -13.98
CA PHE A 38 36.02 16.25 -14.99
C PHE A 38 35.21 17.49 -14.59
N THR A 39 35.92 18.59 -14.30
CA THR A 39 35.35 19.93 -14.12
C THR A 39 35.33 20.69 -15.44
N LEU A 40 34.27 21.48 -15.65
CA LEU A 40 34.10 22.35 -16.83
C LEU A 40 34.67 23.77 -16.56
N PRO A 41 35.40 24.38 -17.50
CA PRO A 41 35.81 25.79 -17.41
C PRO A 41 34.90 26.73 -18.23
N LEU A 42 34.51 27.86 -17.62
CA LEU A 42 34.38 29.14 -18.32
C LEU A 42 35.78 29.80 -18.35
N HIS A 43 36.12 30.80 -19.17
CA HIS A 43 35.36 31.71 -20.03
C HIS A 43 36.33 32.31 -21.06
N THR A 44 35.89 32.79 -22.23
CA THR A 44 36.41 34.02 -22.87
C THR A 44 35.55 34.45 -24.07
N GLN A 45 35.59 35.73 -24.42
CA GLN A 45 34.93 36.34 -25.60
C GLN A 45 36.00 36.80 -26.61
N THR A 46 35.66 36.93 -27.90
CA THR A 46 36.11 38.06 -28.77
C THR A 46 35.39 38.08 -30.13
N SER A 47 35.36 39.28 -30.75
CA SER A 47 35.15 39.61 -32.19
C SER A 47 34.35 38.64 -33.10
N SER A 48 33.18 38.97 -33.65
CA SER A 48 32.87 40.06 -34.62
C SER A 48 33.52 39.91 -36.00
N ASP A 49 32.72 39.70 -37.06
CA ASP A 49 32.82 40.52 -38.29
C ASP A 49 31.55 40.49 -39.17
N ARG A 50 31.59 41.05 -40.39
CA ARG A 50 30.46 41.64 -41.14
C ARG A 50 30.25 41.16 -42.61
N ILE A 51 29.02 41.43 -43.11
CA ILE A 51 28.66 41.89 -44.49
C ILE A 51 28.39 40.86 -45.63
N SER A 52 27.48 41.30 -46.54
CA SER A 52 27.07 40.78 -47.87
C SER A 52 26.13 39.55 -47.87
N SER A 53 24.90 39.52 -48.43
CA SER A 53 24.11 40.31 -49.42
C SER A 53 24.24 39.91 -50.91
N SER A 54 23.16 40.16 -51.67
CA SER A 54 22.88 39.86 -53.10
C SER A 54 22.44 38.40 -53.43
N ASP A 55 21.54 38.11 -54.39
CA ASP A 55 20.47 38.94 -54.99
C ASP A 55 19.43 38.13 -55.82
N PHE A 56 18.30 38.79 -56.13
CA PHE A 56 17.48 38.72 -57.37
C PHE A 56 16.51 37.57 -57.74
N THR A 57 15.30 38.06 -58.10
CA THR A 57 14.37 37.70 -59.19
C THR A 57 13.16 36.78 -58.99
N GLU A 58 12.05 37.26 -59.56
CA GLU A 58 10.68 36.75 -59.54
C GLU A 58 10.30 36.08 -60.88
N SER A 59 9.15 35.40 -60.92
CA SER A 59 8.24 35.40 -62.09
C SER A 59 6.81 35.06 -61.66
N GLU A 60 5.82 35.87 -62.03
CA GLU A 60 4.38 35.52 -61.95
C GLU A 60 3.84 35.11 -63.33
N GLU A 61 2.80 34.27 -63.35
CA GLU A 61 1.66 34.25 -64.30
C GLU A 61 0.63 33.25 -63.71
N GLN A 62 -0.60 33.56 -63.29
CA GLN A 62 -1.73 34.41 -63.73
C GLN A 62 -2.74 33.72 -64.70
N TYR A 63 -4.02 34.12 -64.58
CA TYR A 63 -5.22 33.75 -65.40
C TYR A 63 -5.83 32.32 -65.24
N THR A 64 -7.16 32.09 -65.18
CA THR A 64 -8.37 32.90 -64.81
C THR A 64 -9.63 32.02 -64.70
N ASN A 65 -10.62 32.42 -63.87
CA ASN A 65 -12.10 32.27 -64.04
C ASN A 65 -12.74 30.85 -64.24
N SER A 66 -13.98 30.53 -63.84
CA SER A 66 -15.16 31.36 -63.52
C SER A 66 -16.08 30.77 -62.41
N ARG A 67 -17.39 31.08 -62.40
CA ARG A 67 -18.28 31.14 -61.20
C ARG A 67 -19.29 29.97 -61.01
N ALA A 68 -19.49 29.63 -59.72
CA ALA A 68 -20.76 29.22 -59.05
C ALA A 68 -21.38 27.83 -59.41
N ALA A 69 -22.10 27.12 -58.53
CA ALA A 69 -22.70 27.48 -57.23
C ALA A 69 -22.91 26.27 -56.26
N SER A 70 -23.19 26.60 -54.99
CA SER A 70 -23.93 25.81 -53.97
C SER A 70 -23.28 24.65 -53.18
N SER A 71 -23.12 24.92 -51.87
CA SER A 71 -23.50 24.08 -50.71
C SER A 71 -22.85 22.71 -50.43
N THR A 72 -21.91 22.75 -49.46
CA THR A 72 -21.99 22.01 -48.18
C THR A 72 -21.42 20.59 -48.07
N PHE A 73 -20.15 20.57 -47.63
CA PHE A 73 -19.55 19.65 -46.63
C PHE A 73 -19.65 18.13 -46.85
N GLN A 74 -18.50 17.54 -47.24
CA GLN A 74 -18.12 16.20 -46.82
C GLN A 74 -16.67 16.13 -46.30
N ARG A 75 -16.48 15.21 -45.34
CA ARG A 75 -15.22 14.57 -44.94
C ARG A 75 -14.25 14.30 -46.11
N SER A 76 -12.98 14.65 -45.93
CA SER A 76 -11.80 13.92 -46.43
C SER A 76 -10.58 14.42 -45.63
N SER A 77 -9.61 13.67 -45.11
CA SER A 77 -9.03 12.34 -45.37
C SER A 77 -7.75 12.32 -46.27
N LYS A 78 -6.64 11.95 -45.62
CA LYS A 78 -5.43 11.25 -46.12
C LYS A 78 -4.40 11.95 -47.04
N ILE A 79 -3.15 11.95 -46.51
CA ILE A 79 -1.85 11.62 -47.16
C ILE A 79 -1.18 12.67 -48.06
N SER A 80 0.06 13.03 -47.68
CA SER A 80 1.19 13.32 -48.58
C SER A 80 2.52 13.00 -47.87
N SER A 81 3.58 12.66 -48.63
CA SER A 81 4.80 12.04 -48.09
C SER A 81 6.04 12.94 -48.06
N ALA A 82 6.75 12.91 -46.92
CA ALA A 82 8.19 13.10 -46.68
C ALA A 82 9.08 13.94 -47.64
N THR A 83 9.72 14.97 -47.07
CA THR A 83 11.19 15.17 -47.14
C THR A 83 11.68 15.84 -45.83
N SER A 84 13.00 15.99 -45.65
CA SER A 84 13.66 15.98 -44.33
C SER A 84 14.24 17.32 -43.80
N ASN A 85 14.21 17.47 -42.47
CA ASN A 85 14.93 18.43 -41.62
C ASN A 85 14.49 19.91 -41.73
N SER A 86 14.59 20.73 -40.68
CA SER A 86 15.11 20.50 -39.31
C SER A 86 14.00 20.58 -38.23
N GLY A 87 14.22 19.94 -37.07
CA GLY A 87 13.21 19.85 -36.01
C GLY A 87 12.91 21.16 -35.28
N ASP A 88 11.66 21.32 -34.86
CA ASP A 88 11.13 22.46 -34.10
C ASP A 88 10.40 21.97 -32.82
N TYR A 89 10.37 22.78 -31.77
CA TYR A 89 9.93 22.42 -30.42
C TYR A 89 8.42 22.63 -30.21
N GLY A 90 7.62 21.74 -30.78
CA GLY A 90 6.15 21.80 -30.80
C GLY A 90 5.39 21.49 -29.49
N ASP A 91 5.71 22.17 -28.37
CA ASP A 91 4.71 22.83 -27.49
C ASP A 91 5.37 23.74 -26.42
N ALA A 92 6.27 24.63 -26.83
CA ALA A 92 6.82 25.64 -25.94
C ALA A 92 5.82 26.76 -25.54
N THR A 93 4.52 26.62 -25.83
CA THR A 93 3.58 27.75 -25.91
C THR A 93 2.70 27.97 -24.68
N ASN A 94 2.61 27.00 -23.76
CA ASN A 94 1.73 27.05 -22.59
C ASN A 94 2.45 26.89 -21.23
N LEU A 95 3.74 27.19 -21.16
CA LEU A 95 4.49 27.17 -19.90
C LEU A 95 4.05 28.32 -18.98
N VAL A 96 3.45 27.97 -17.83
CA VAL A 96 3.08 28.93 -16.78
C VAL A 96 4.34 29.56 -16.19
N ALA A 97 4.44 30.89 -16.23
CA ALA A 97 5.58 31.59 -15.65
C ALA A 97 5.66 31.38 -14.13
N ILE A 98 6.81 30.85 -13.66
CA ILE A 98 7.06 30.69 -12.23
C ILE A 98 7.56 32.00 -11.62
N THR A 99 7.14 32.30 -10.38
CA THR A 99 7.51 33.54 -9.69
C THR A 99 7.98 33.28 -8.25
N GLU A 100 8.73 34.22 -7.69
CA GLU A 100 8.85 34.31 -6.24
C GLU A 100 7.46 34.45 -5.60
N GLY A 101 7.28 33.89 -4.41
CA GLY A 101 5.97 33.86 -3.73
C GLY A 101 5.02 32.75 -4.18
N GLN A 102 5.41 31.87 -5.10
CA GLN A 102 4.67 30.63 -5.40
C GLN A 102 5.14 29.42 -4.56
N ARG A 103 4.37 28.34 -4.62
CA ARG A 103 4.71 26.97 -4.20
C ARG A 103 4.32 25.96 -5.29
N LEU A 104 4.96 24.81 -5.25
CA LEU A 104 4.75 23.70 -6.19
C LEU A 104 3.94 22.58 -5.52
N VAL A 105 2.84 22.17 -6.15
CA VAL A 105 2.10 20.95 -5.81
C VAL A 105 2.36 19.91 -6.89
N ILE A 106 2.77 18.71 -6.50
CA ILE A 106 2.89 17.54 -7.38
C ILE A 106 1.90 16.47 -6.89
N ALA A 107 0.86 16.18 -7.66
CA ALA A 107 -0.02 15.05 -7.41
C ALA A 107 0.40 13.85 -8.26
N ILE A 108 0.45 12.67 -7.66
CA ILE A 108 0.81 11.40 -8.30
C ILE A 108 -0.32 10.40 -8.06
N ASP A 109 -0.89 9.91 -9.14
CA ASP A 109 -1.94 8.90 -9.13
C ASP A 109 -1.39 7.58 -9.67
N TYR A 110 -1.02 6.66 -8.78
CA TYR A 110 -0.50 5.35 -9.15
C TYR A 110 -1.66 4.34 -9.25
N GLY A 111 -2.27 4.23 -10.43
CA GLY A 111 -3.34 3.25 -10.70
C GLY A 111 -2.80 1.87 -11.13
N THR A 112 -3.64 0.83 -11.03
CA THR A 112 -3.25 -0.56 -11.38
C THR A 112 -2.87 -0.71 -12.85
N THR A 113 -3.60 -0.05 -13.74
CA THR A 113 -3.42 -0.10 -15.19
C THR A 113 -2.63 1.09 -15.72
N PHE A 114 -2.84 2.27 -15.14
CA PHE A 114 -2.28 3.53 -15.61
C PHE A 114 -1.90 4.47 -14.44
N THR A 115 -0.80 5.19 -14.60
CA THR A 115 -0.29 6.21 -13.67
C THR A 115 -0.39 7.60 -14.29
N GLY A 116 -0.81 8.59 -13.50
CA GLY A 116 -0.83 9.99 -13.90
C GLY A 116 -0.04 10.89 -12.94
N VAL A 117 0.40 12.05 -13.43
CA VAL A 117 1.00 13.11 -12.60
C VAL A 117 0.39 14.46 -12.98
N ALA A 118 0.10 15.29 -11.99
CA ALA A 118 -0.33 16.67 -12.17
C ALA A 118 0.58 17.62 -11.39
N ILE A 119 0.88 18.76 -12.00
CA ILE A 119 1.85 19.75 -11.52
C ILE A 119 1.14 21.10 -11.49
N VAL A 120 1.19 21.78 -10.34
CA VAL A 120 0.53 23.09 -10.15
C VAL A 120 1.47 24.04 -9.43
N PHE A 121 1.63 25.25 -9.98
CA PHE A 121 2.28 26.37 -9.32
C PHE A 121 1.18 27.30 -8.76
N VAL A 122 1.15 27.49 -7.44
CA VAL A 122 0.11 28.27 -6.74
C VAL A 122 0.79 29.41 -5.98
N PRO A 123 0.26 30.65 -5.99
CA PRO A 123 0.68 31.68 -5.04
C PRO A 123 0.54 31.19 -3.59
N VAL A 124 1.50 31.54 -2.71
CA VAL A 124 1.49 31.09 -1.31
C VAL A 124 0.32 31.67 -0.51
N ASP A 125 -0.16 32.85 -0.88
CA ASP A 125 -1.28 33.54 -0.23
C ASP A 125 -2.67 33.17 -0.79
N GLU A 126 -2.73 32.45 -1.91
CA GLU A 126 -3.99 32.04 -2.55
C GLU A 126 -4.54 30.75 -1.92
N LYS A 127 -5.84 30.77 -1.58
CA LYS A 127 -6.51 29.78 -0.70
C LYS A 127 -7.64 29.00 -1.39
N THR A 128 -7.69 29.09 -2.71
CA THR A 128 -8.72 28.49 -3.57
C THR A 128 -8.09 28.26 -4.95
N ALA A 129 -7.91 27.01 -5.34
CA ALA A 129 -7.53 26.68 -6.72
C ALA A 129 -8.60 27.13 -7.74
N LYS A 130 -8.25 27.24 -9.02
CA LYS A 130 -9.19 27.04 -10.14
C LYS A 130 -8.92 25.68 -10.80
N LEU A 131 -9.95 25.08 -11.39
CA LEU A 131 -9.82 23.82 -12.13
C LEU A 131 -8.86 23.95 -13.34
N SER A 132 -8.77 25.15 -13.93
CA SER A 132 -7.86 25.53 -15.02
C SER A 132 -6.36 25.40 -14.70
N ASP A 133 -6.01 25.46 -13.42
CA ASP A 133 -4.62 25.59 -12.98
C ASP A 133 -3.92 24.21 -12.92
N ILE A 134 -4.73 23.14 -12.90
CA ILE A 134 -4.29 21.74 -12.81
C ILE A 134 -3.71 21.28 -14.15
N LYS A 135 -2.38 21.35 -14.30
CA LYS A 135 -1.69 20.82 -15.48
C LYS A 135 -1.36 19.34 -15.28
N VAL A 136 -2.03 18.47 -16.02
CA VAL A 136 -1.69 17.04 -16.10
C VAL A 136 -0.52 16.87 -17.06
N LEU A 137 0.47 16.07 -16.67
CA LEU A 137 1.61 15.70 -17.52
C LEU A 137 1.14 14.69 -18.57
N ARG A 138 1.24 15.07 -19.85
CA ARG A 138 0.80 14.21 -20.98
C ARG A 138 1.96 13.58 -21.75
N GLU A 139 3.11 14.26 -21.85
CA GLU A 139 4.28 13.78 -22.61
C GLU A 139 5.10 12.72 -21.85
N TRP A 140 4.80 11.44 -22.08
CA TRP A 140 5.52 10.36 -21.40
C TRP A 140 6.69 9.83 -22.22
N ASN A 141 6.53 9.68 -23.55
CA ASN A 141 7.63 9.42 -24.49
C ASN A 141 7.28 9.98 -25.88
N SER A 142 8.21 9.94 -26.84
CA SER A 142 8.04 10.52 -28.19
C SER A 142 6.94 9.89 -29.05
N SER A 143 6.25 8.87 -28.54
CA SER A 143 5.15 8.15 -29.20
C SER A 143 3.90 7.99 -28.32
N TYR A 144 3.85 8.59 -27.12
CA TYR A 144 2.75 8.39 -26.17
C TYR A 144 2.47 9.67 -25.36
N ASN A 145 1.34 10.31 -25.68
CA ASN A 145 0.97 11.66 -25.23
C ASN A 145 -0.46 11.71 -24.64
N GLU A 146 -0.67 11.09 -23.48
CA GLU A 146 -1.98 10.92 -22.83
C GLU A 146 -1.98 11.33 -21.35
N ASP A 147 -3.16 11.63 -20.77
CA ASP A 147 -3.31 12.06 -19.36
C ASP A 147 -2.74 11.05 -18.34
N LYS A 148 -2.58 9.77 -18.74
CA LYS A 148 -1.92 8.73 -17.95
C LYS A 148 -1.11 7.75 -18.82
N VAL A 149 -0.01 7.24 -18.28
CA VAL A 149 0.90 6.24 -18.88
C VAL A 149 0.66 4.85 -18.26
N PRO A 150 0.80 3.72 -18.99
CA PRO A 150 0.54 2.42 -18.40
C PRO A 150 1.46 2.10 -17.20
N SER A 151 0.91 1.44 -16.19
CA SER A 151 1.61 1.00 -14.97
C SER A 151 2.38 -0.31 -15.21
N ALA A 152 3.25 -0.29 -16.21
CA ALA A 152 3.94 -1.46 -16.75
C ALA A 152 5.46 -1.25 -16.85
N TYR A 153 6.23 -2.31 -16.56
CA TYR A 153 7.71 -2.28 -16.55
C TYR A 153 8.27 -3.64 -16.97
N SER A 154 9.41 -3.66 -17.67
CA SER A 154 10.09 -4.88 -18.14
C SER A 154 11.56 -4.89 -17.70
N TYR A 155 12.07 -6.07 -17.36
CA TYR A 155 13.50 -6.30 -17.09
C TYR A 155 14.21 -7.02 -18.25
N THR A 156 13.48 -7.43 -19.30
CA THR A 156 14.04 -7.87 -20.58
C THR A 156 14.91 -6.78 -21.19
N LYS A 157 16.03 -7.18 -21.80
CA LYS A 157 16.97 -6.24 -22.42
C LYS A 157 16.33 -5.57 -23.65
N PRO A 158 16.47 -4.24 -23.82
CA PRO A 158 16.01 -3.58 -25.02
C PRO A 158 16.73 -4.11 -26.26
N ARG A 159 15.99 -4.31 -27.35
CA ARG A 159 16.56 -4.78 -28.63
C ARG A 159 17.15 -3.63 -29.44
N ALA A 160 16.56 -2.44 -29.33
CA ALA A 160 16.99 -1.21 -29.98
C ALA A 160 16.89 -0.01 -29.01
N SER A 161 15.87 0.84 -29.18
CA SER A 161 15.67 2.08 -28.42
C SER A 161 14.40 2.09 -27.55
N GLU A 162 13.80 0.91 -27.35
CA GLU A 162 12.61 0.75 -26.52
C GLU A 162 12.93 0.94 -25.03
N GLU A 163 12.13 1.72 -24.31
CA GLU A 163 12.48 2.16 -22.95
C GLU A 163 12.24 1.10 -21.85
N GLN A 164 11.54 0.00 -22.18
CA GLN A 164 11.11 -1.08 -21.26
C GLN A 164 10.16 -0.64 -20.13
N TRP A 165 9.38 0.41 -20.34
CA TRP A 165 8.34 0.84 -19.40
C TRP A 165 7.21 1.60 -20.10
N GLY A 166 6.08 1.76 -19.40
CA GLY A 166 4.94 2.54 -19.87
C GLY A 166 4.29 1.90 -21.09
N ALA A 167 4.51 2.49 -22.27
CA ALA A 167 4.02 1.98 -23.55
C ALA A 167 5.15 1.52 -24.51
N SER A 168 6.40 1.44 -24.04
CA SER A 168 7.58 1.18 -24.89
C SER A 168 8.31 -0.10 -24.45
N PHE A 169 8.20 -1.18 -25.24
CA PHE A 169 8.71 -2.51 -24.91
C PHE A 169 9.26 -3.27 -26.13
N SER A 170 10.20 -4.19 -25.88
CA SER A 170 10.68 -5.13 -26.91
C SER A 170 9.58 -6.11 -27.37
N GLU A 171 9.72 -6.61 -28.60
CA GLU A 171 9.02 -7.78 -29.16
C GLU A 171 8.72 -8.89 -28.12
N ASP A 172 9.77 -9.30 -27.43
CA ASP A 172 9.88 -10.46 -26.54
C ASP A 172 9.87 -10.09 -25.05
N ALA A 173 9.61 -8.81 -24.72
CA ALA A 173 9.60 -8.35 -23.34
C ALA A 173 8.64 -9.16 -22.45
N GLU A 174 9.16 -9.64 -21.32
CA GLU A 174 8.36 -10.10 -20.18
C GLU A 174 7.91 -8.87 -19.39
N ILE A 175 6.68 -8.41 -19.65
CA ILE A 175 6.17 -7.17 -19.05
C ILE A 175 5.51 -7.50 -17.71
N MET A 176 5.97 -6.87 -16.64
CA MET A 176 5.30 -6.88 -15.33
C MET A 176 4.14 -5.88 -15.38
N VAL A 177 2.93 -6.35 -15.08
CA VAL A 177 1.69 -5.55 -15.10
C VAL A 177 0.93 -5.70 -13.79
N TYR A 178 0.02 -4.77 -13.51
CA TYR A 178 -0.88 -4.81 -12.35
C TYR A 178 -0.17 -4.90 -10.97
N THR A 179 1.12 -4.57 -10.91
CA THR A 179 1.98 -4.72 -9.71
C THR A 179 1.45 -3.98 -8.47
N LYS A 180 0.56 -2.99 -8.65
CA LYS A 180 -0.26 -2.37 -7.58
C LYS A 180 -1.05 -3.41 -6.77
N LEU A 181 -1.61 -4.44 -7.39
CA LEU A 181 -2.40 -5.49 -6.72
C LEU A 181 -1.52 -6.46 -5.89
N GLU A 182 -0.22 -6.53 -6.18
CA GLU A 182 0.74 -7.35 -5.42
C GLU A 182 1.28 -6.66 -4.15
N LEU A 183 1.05 -5.35 -3.98
CA LEU A 183 1.55 -4.59 -2.83
C LEU A 183 0.83 -4.93 -1.51
N ASP A 184 -0.37 -5.51 -1.63
CA ASP A 184 -1.20 -5.99 -0.53
C ASP A 184 -1.51 -7.49 -0.69
N ALA A 185 -2.16 -8.09 0.31
CA ALA A 185 -2.64 -9.47 0.20
C ALA A 185 -3.86 -9.57 -0.73
N GLN A 186 -4.14 -10.75 -1.29
CA GLN A 186 -5.43 -11.00 -1.94
C GLN A 186 -6.56 -11.21 -0.90
N GLU A 187 -7.80 -10.95 -1.31
CA GLU A 187 -8.99 -11.14 -0.46
C GLU A 187 -9.24 -12.62 -0.15
N SER A 188 -8.74 -13.53 -1.00
CA SER A 188 -8.95 -14.98 -0.93
C SER A 188 -7.65 -15.77 -0.91
N VAL A 189 -7.71 -16.98 -0.33
CA VAL A 189 -6.60 -17.94 -0.26
C VAL A 189 -6.17 -18.37 -1.66
N ILE A 190 -7.13 -18.75 -2.52
CA ILE A 190 -6.88 -19.11 -3.92
C ILE A 190 -6.17 -18.00 -4.72
N GLY A 191 -6.51 -16.72 -4.48
CA GLY A 191 -5.86 -15.60 -5.16
C GLY A 191 -4.38 -15.44 -4.80
N GLU A 192 -3.99 -15.73 -3.56
CA GLU A 192 -2.58 -15.77 -3.17
C GLU A 192 -1.85 -17.01 -3.73
N LEU A 193 -2.52 -18.17 -3.79
CA LEU A 193 -1.95 -19.38 -4.40
C LEU A 193 -1.70 -19.20 -5.91
N ASP A 194 -2.64 -18.60 -6.64
CA ASP A 194 -2.47 -18.27 -8.07
C ASP A 194 -1.30 -17.31 -8.29
N MET A 195 -1.15 -16.31 -7.41
CA MET A 195 0.00 -15.41 -7.42
C MET A 195 1.33 -16.11 -7.09
N ILE A 196 1.34 -17.13 -6.23
CA ILE A 196 2.53 -17.96 -6.00
C ILE A 196 2.85 -18.77 -7.26
N LEU A 197 1.86 -19.33 -7.95
CA LEU A 197 2.04 -20.06 -9.21
C LEU A 197 2.57 -19.15 -10.35
N ASP A 198 2.07 -17.92 -10.50
CA ASP A 198 2.55 -16.93 -11.51
C ASP A 198 4.03 -16.60 -11.26
N ASN A 199 4.38 -16.42 -9.99
CA ASN A 199 5.76 -16.27 -9.56
C ASN A 199 6.64 -17.49 -9.84
N LEU A 200 6.13 -18.72 -9.69
CA LEU A 200 6.87 -19.95 -10.03
C LEU A 200 7.03 -20.15 -11.54
N ASP A 201 6.01 -19.81 -12.34
CA ASP A 201 6.06 -19.88 -13.82
C ASP A 201 7.02 -18.85 -14.43
N GLY A 202 7.13 -17.66 -13.83
CA GLY A 202 8.12 -16.64 -14.16
C GLY A 202 9.54 -16.99 -13.73
N MET A 203 9.73 -17.39 -12.47
CA MET A 203 11.04 -17.76 -11.89
C MET A 203 11.50 -19.19 -12.25
N LYS A 204 10.75 -19.90 -13.12
CA LYS A 204 10.98 -21.29 -13.57
C LYS A 204 11.26 -22.25 -12.42
N ASP A 205 10.34 -22.30 -11.45
CA ASP A 205 10.36 -23.23 -10.32
C ASP A 205 11.64 -23.18 -9.47
N LEU A 206 12.28 -22.00 -9.41
CA LEU A 206 13.59 -21.79 -8.76
C LEU A 206 14.72 -22.68 -9.35
N SER A 207 14.61 -23.05 -10.64
CA SER A 207 15.58 -23.89 -11.35
C SER A 207 16.99 -23.28 -11.33
N SER A 208 17.94 -24.06 -10.83
CA SER A 208 19.36 -23.70 -10.82
C SER A 208 19.93 -23.56 -12.24
N GLU A 209 19.42 -24.37 -13.16
CA GLU A 209 19.76 -24.39 -14.59
C GLU A 209 19.30 -23.09 -15.25
N TYR A 210 18.09 -22.62 -14.91
CA TYR A 210 17.59 -21.34 -15.40
C TYR A 210 18.45 -20.16 -14.90
N VAL A 211 18.83 -20.13 -13.62
CA VAL A 211 19.75 -19.11 -13.05
C VAL A 211 21.06 -19.03 -13.83
N VAL A 212 21.64 -20.18 -14.18
CA VAL A 212 22.88 -20.25 -14.96
C VAL A 212 22.65 -19.80 -16.41
N SER A 213 21.56 -20.23 -17.05
CA SER A 213 21.27 -19.93 -18.45
C SER A 213 20.99 -18.44 -18.70
N SER A 214 20.26 -17.78 -17.80
CA SER A 214 20.00 -16.33 -17.83
C SER A 214 21.22 -15.51 -17.40
N LYS A 215 22.31 -16.15 -16.95
CA LYS A 215 23.51 -15.53 -16.39
C LYS A 215 23.21 -14.65 -15.18
N GLY A 216 22.15 -14.99 -14.43
CA GLY A 216 21.60 -14.20 -13.33
C GLY A 216 20.81 -12.96 -13.77
N GLU A 217 20.53 -12.77 -15.07
CA GLU A 217 19.77 -11.66 -15.62
C GLU A 217 18.51 -12.17 -16.34
N PRO A 218 17.54 -12.75 -15.59
CA PRO A 218 16.28 -13.24 -16.14
C PRO A 218 15.34 -12.10 -16.56
N ASP A 219 14.49 -12.40 -17.54
CA ASP A 219 13.43 -11.49 -18.02
C ASP A 219 12.34 -11.26 -16.97
N TYR A 220 11.88 -12.34 -16.32
CA TYR A 220 11.01 -12.25 -15.15
C TYR A 220 11.83 -11.86 -13.91
N THR A 221 11.36 -10.84 -13.18
CA THR A 221 12.15 -10.21 -12.13
C THR A 221 12.14 -10.98 -10.80
N PRO A 222 13.29 -11.16 -10.13
CA PRO A 222 13.33 -11.72 -8.78
C PRO A 222 12.79 -10.75 -7.72
N LYS A 223 12.69 -9.47 -8.05
CA LYS A 223 12.41 -8.39 -7.11
C LYS A 223 11.02 -8.53 -6.47
N LYS A 224 10.91 -8.10 -5.21
CA LYS A 224 9.61 -7.89 -4.55
C LYS A 224 8.85 -6.72 -5.22
N PRO A 225 7.50 -6.72 -5.20
CA PRO A 225 6.72 -5.78 -6.00
C PRO A 225 6.99 -4.30 -5.67
N ASP A 226 7.29 -3.97 -4.41
CA ASP A 226 7.65 -2.61 -3.97
C ASP A 226 8.93 -2.09 -4.67
N LEU A 227 9.88 -2.98 -4.98
CA LEU A 227 11.09 -2.66 -5.73
C LEU A 227 10.84 -2.52 -7.25
N VAL A 228 9.81 -3.19 -7.79
CA VAL A 228 9.35 -3.00 -9.18
C VAL A 228 8.64 -1.66 -9.32
N VAL A 229 7.74 -1.34 -8.37
CA VAL A 229 7.09 -0.02 -8.30
C VAL A 229 8.11 1.09 -8.08
N LEU A 230 9.19 0.86 -7.31
CA LEU A 230 10.32 1.80 -7.19
C LEU A 230 11.03 2.03 -8.53
N ASP A 231 11.36 1.00 -9.30
CA ASP A 231 12.03 1.16 -10.59
C ASP A 231 11.12 1.87 -11.62
N TYR A 232 9.83 1.55 -11.64
CA TYR A 232 8.82 2.27 -12.42
C TYR A 232 8.69 3.74 -11.97
N MET A 233 8.64 4.01 -10.66
CA MET A 233 8.55 5.37 -10.12
C MET A 233 9.80 6.20 -10.41
N LYS A 234 10.98 5.60 -10.63
CA LYS A 234 12.15 6.32 -11.15
C LYS A 234 11.89 6.84 -12.56
N LYS A 235 11.17 6.10 -13.42
CA LYS A 235 10.79 6.59 -14.76
C LYS A 235 9.76 7.71 -14.71
N ILE A 236 8.77 7.61 -13.82
CA ILE A 236 7.86 8.73 -13.52
C ILE A 236 8.65 9.95 -13.03
N PHE A 237 9.60 9.78 -12.10
CA PHE A 237 10.45 10.87 -11.61
C PHE A 237 11.37 11.45 -12.69
N GLU A 238 11.99 10.62 -13.54
CA GLU A 238 12.81 11.07 -14.69
C GLU A 238 12.00 12.00 -15.62
N ARG A 239 10.73 11.65 -15.90
CA ARG A 239 9.84 12.46 -16.75
C ARG A 239 9.37 13.74 -16.07
N VAL A 240 8.97 13.68 -14.81
CA VAL A 240 8.61 14.88 -14.01
C VAL A 240 9.81 15.81 -13.87
N TRP A 241 11.01 15.29 -13.61
CA TRP A 241 12.22 16.10 -13.51
C TRP A 241 12.66 16.70 -14.84
N LYS A 242 12.45 15.98 -15.97
CA LYS A 242 12.65 16.54 -17.31
C LYS A 242 11.67 17.69 -17.59
N TYR A 243 10.37 17.52 -17.28
CA TYR A 243 9.37 18.57 -17.42
C TYR A 243 9.70 19.79 -16.55
N LEU A 244 10.07 19.58 -15.29
CA LEU A 244 10.50 20.66 -14.39
C LEU A 244 11.85 21.29 -14.78
N GLY A 245 12.62 20.65 -15.66
CA GLY A 245 13.90 21.14 -16.17
C GLY A 245 13.81 22.34 -17.13
N VAL A 246 12.62 22.68 -17.63
CA VAL A 246 12.41 23.85 -18.51
C VAL A 246 12.34 25.18 -17.76
N TYR A 247 12.14 25.14 -16.44
CA TYR A 247 12.01 26.31 -15.58
C TYR A 247 13.35 26.72 -14.97
N ASP A 248 13.47 27.95 -14.45
CA ASP A 248 14.65 28.37 -13.72
C ASP A 248 14.88 27.49 -12.47
N GLN A 249 16.03 26.84 -12.41
CA GLN A 249 16.32 25.84 -11.39
C GLN A 249 16.63 26.46 -10.02
N ALA A 250 17.14 27.70 -9.96
CA ALA A 250 17.41 28.36 -8.69
C ALA A 250 16.10 28.76 -8.00
N LEU A 251 15.16 29.32 -8.75
CA LEU A 251 13.81 29.65 -8.30
C LEU A 251 13.03 28.37 -7.95
N LEU A 252 12.99 27.37 -8.83
CA LEU A 252 12.29 26.09 -8.60
C LEU A 252 12.72 25.41 -7.28
N LEU A 253 14.03 25.32 -7.01
CA LEU A 253 14.56 24.70 -5.78
C LEU A 253 14.31 25.54 -4.52
N SER A 254 13.88 26.81 -4.66
CA SER A 254 13.53 27.71 -3.56
C SER A 254 12.04 27.64 -3.16
N LEU A 255 11.16 27.21 -4.08
CA LEU A 255 9.72 27.13 -3.86
C LEU A 255 9.39 26.10 -2.76
N PRO A 256 8.44 26.36 -1.85
CA PRO A 256 7.84 25.31 -1.02
C PRO A 256 7.24 24.22 -1.92
N VAL A 257 7.39 22.94 -1.54
CA VAL A 257 6.82 21.82 -2.30
C VAL A 257 5.88 20.98 -1.44
N ASP A 258 4.71 20.66 -1.97
CA ASP A 258 3.80 19.63 -1.46
C ASP A 258 3.70 18.50 -2.49
N ILE A 259 3.77 17.24 -2.04
CA ILE A 259 3.58 16.06 -2.90
C ILE A 259 2.39 15.25 -2.37
N ILE A 260 1.42 14.94 -3.22
CA ILE A 260 0.22 14.17 -2.88
C ILE A 260 0.26 12.85 -3.66
N ILE A 261 0.07 11.73 -2.96
CA ILE A 261 0.12 10.38 -3.53
C ILE A 261 -1.21 9.70 -3.20
N THR A 262 -1.91 9.16 -4.20
CA THR A 262 -3.19 8.49 -3.98
C THR A 262 -3.03 7.03 -3.54
N HIS A 263 -4.06 6.46 -2.91
CA HIS A 263 -4.20 5.03 -2.64
C HIS A 263 -5.68 4.59 -2.53
N PRO A 264 -6.04 3.32 -2.81
CA PRO A 264 -7.38 2.77 -2.55
C PRO A 264 -7.77 2.87 -1.07
N VAL A 265 -9.06 2.93 -0.77
CA VAL A 265 -9.52 3.34 0.58
C VAL A 265 -9.32 2.25 1.65
N VAL A 266 -9.40 0.97 1.28
CA VAL A 266 -9.28 -0.19 2.19
C VAL A 266 -7.82 -0.69 2.34
N TRP A 267 -6.85 -0.09 1.65
CA TRP A 267 -5.46 -0.58 1.59
C TRP A 267 -4.76 -0.66 2.95
N SER A 268 -4.02 -1.75 3.16
CA SER A 268 -3.24 -1.97 4.38
C SER A 268 -2.08 -0.99 4.52
N TYR A 269 -1.57 -0.88 5.75
CA TYR A 269 -0.35 -0.12 6.02
C TYR A 269 0.83 -0.57 5.12
N ARG A 270 0.95 -1.88 4.85
CA ARG A 270 2.03 -2.44 4.04
C ARG A 270 2.01 -1.84 2.63
N ALA A 271 0.86 -1.87 1.95
CA ALA A 271 0.72 -1.34 0.59
C ALA A 271 0.91 0.18 0.51
N ARG A 272 0.36 0.93 1.48
CA ARG A 272 0.51 2.39 1.58
C ARG A 272 1.97 2.80 1.84
N ASN A 273 2.66 2.13 2.76
CA ASN A 273 4.08 2.37 3.06
C ASN A 273 5.01 1.96 1.90
N ALA A 274 4.74 0.82 1.24
CA ALA A 274 5.49 0.38 0.06
C ALA A 274 5.41 1.41 -1.08
N THR A 275 4.21 1.88 -1.42
CA THR A 275 3.98 2.92 -2.43
C THR A 275 4.69 4.22 -2.08
N TYR A 276 4.55 4.68 -0.83
CA TYR A 276 5.23 5.87 -0.32
C TYR A 276 6.77 5.75 -0.40
N ARG A 277 7.32 4.57 -0.08
CA ARG A 277 8.76 4.29 -0.18
C ARG A 277 9.24 4.23 -1.63
N ALA A 278 8.49 3.61 -2.52
CA ALA A 278 8.79 3.61 -3.95
C ALA A 278 8.87 5.04 -4.52
N VAL A 279 7.86 5.87 -4.27
CA VAL A 279 7.82 7.28 -4.69
C VAL A 279 8.98 8.09 -4.07
N THR A 280 9.22 7.98 -2.76
CA THR A 280 10.27 8.77 -2.09
C THR A 280 11.69 8.36 -2.46
N LEU A 281 11.95 7.06 -2.67
CA LEU A 281 13.26 6.54 -3.10
C LEU A 281 13.51 6.74 -4.61
N ALA A 282 12.48 6.91 -5.42
CA ALA A 282 12.61 7.24 -6.84
C ALA A 282 13.16 8.66 -7.09
N GLY A 283 12.84 9.61 -6.21
CA GLY A 283 13.34 10.99 -6.29
C GLY A 283 12.42 12.04 -5.67
N PHE A 284 11.17 11.70 -5.35
CA PHE A 284 10.20 12.61 -4.73
C PHE A 284 10.50 12.82 -3.24
N ASN A 285 11.61 13.51 -2.93
CA ASN A 285 12.16 13.64 -1.59
C ASN A 285 12.88 14.99 -1.35
N GLY A 286 13.30 15.22 -0.10
CA GLY A 286 13.91 16.46 0.35
C GLY A 286 15.35 16.73 -0.13
N ASP A 287 15.96 15.80 -0.86
CA ASP A 287 17.29 15.96 -1.46
C ASP A 287 17.16 16.51 -2.89
N LYS A 288 16.12 16.12 -3.63
CA LYS A 288 15.73 16.69 -4.93
C LYS A 288 14.86 17.94 -4.81
N PHE A 289 14.05 18.04 -3.76
CA PHE A 289 13.22 19.21 -3.46
C PHE A 289 13.65 19.80 -2.09
N PRO A 290 14.66 20.69 -2.04
CA PRO A 290 15.27 21.15 -0.79
C PRO A 290 14.33 21.88 0.18
N ARG A 291 13.17 22.30 -0.34
CA ARG A 291 12.09 23.07 0.30
C ARG A 291 10.77 22.29 0.40
N LEU A 292 10.82 20.97 0.25
CA LEU A 292 9.71 20.04 0.49
C LEU A 292 9.11 20.24 1.89
N GLU A 293 7.85 20.68 1.95
CA GLU A 293 7.09 20.82 3.18
C GLU A 293 6.43 19.50 3.57
N ASN A 294 5.71 18.87 2.63
CA ASN A 294 4.88 17.70 2.90
C ASN A 294 4.97 16.67 1.77
N ILE A 295 4.84 15.41 2.15
CA ILE A 295 4.32 14.36 1.27
C ILE A 295 3.08 13.82 1.97
N LYS A 296 1.95 13.68 1.28
CA LYS A 296 0.71 13.10 1.82
C LYS A 296 0.32 11.84 1.06
N MET A 297 -0.24 10.90 1.80
CA MET A 297 -1.10 9.85 1.25
C MET A 297 -2.55 10.36 1.31
N LEU A 298 -3.32 10.16 0.26
CA LEU A 298 -4.73 10.58 0.13
C LEU A 298 -5.56 9.42 -0.43
N ALA A 299 -6.81 9.23 0.02
CA ALA A 299 -7.64 8.18 -0.55
C ALA A 299 -8.13 8.55 -1.96
N GLU A 300 -8.11 7.59 -2.89
CA GLU A 300 -8.58 7.73 -4.28
C GLU A 300 -10.03 8.28 -4.34
N PRO A 301 -11.02 7.73 -3.60
CA PRO A 301 -12.36 8.30 -3.54
C PRO A 301 -12.46 9.67 -2.82
N GLU A 302 -11.64 9.95 -1.80
CA GLU A 302 -11.64 11.28 -1.13
C GLU A 302 -11.18 12.37 -2.12
N ALA A 303 -10.09 12.12 -2.82
CA ALA A 303 -9.56 13.00 -3.86
C ALA A 303 -10.62 13.29 -4.92
N ALA A 304 -11.20 12.22 -5.49
CA ALA A 304 -12.09 12.36 -6.62
C ALA A 304 -13.51 12.84 -6.25
N ALA A 305 -13.99 12.64 -5.03
CA ALA A 305 -15.22 13.25 -4.55
C ALA A 305 -15.12 14.79 -4.58
N VAL A 306 -14.04 15.33 -4.01
CA VAL A 306 -13.76 16.78 -3.97
C VAL A 306 -13.65 17.36 -5.39
N TYR A 307 -12.96 16.67 -6.30
CA TYR A 307 -12.87 17.13 -7.69
C TYR A 307 -14.19 17.03 -8.44
N THR A 308 -14.89 15.90 -8.36
CA THR A 308 -16.06 15.63 -9.22
C THR A 308 -17.25 16.50 -8.82
N ALA A 309 -17.54 16.62 -7.53
CA ALA A 309 -18.60 17.51 -7.04
C ALA A 309 -18.31 18.99 -7.36
N ARG A 310 -17.04 19.40 -7.31
CA ARG A 310 -16.61 20.75 -7.70
C ARG A 310 -16.71 20.98 -9.22
N TYR A 311 -16.29 20.01 -10.02
CA TYR A 311 -16.36 20.04 -11.49
C TYR A 311 -17.81 20.15 -11.97
N LEU A 312 -18.74 19.38 -11.39
CA LEU A 312 -20.17 19.49 -11.70
C LEU A 312 -20.72 20.89 -11.36
N LYS A 313 -20.31 21.50 -10.23
CA LYS A 313 -20.73 22.86 -9.86
C LYS A 313 -20.15 23.96 -10.75
N GLU A 314 -18.89 23.83 -11.19
CA GLU A 314 -18.18 24.90 -11.93
C GLU A 314 -18.26 24.79 -13.46
N GLU A 315 -18.25 23.57 -14.01
CA GLU A 315 -18.12 23.32 -15.46
C GLU A 315 -19.38 22.69 -16.09
N GLU A 316 -20.23 22.01 -15.31
CA GLU A 316 -21.47 21.36 -15.79
C GLU A 316 -22.74 21.72 -14.98
N PRO A 317 -22.99 23.01 -14.64
CA PRO A 317 -24.02 23.42 -13.67
C PRO A 317 -25.45 23.01 -14.04
N ASP A 318 -25.76 22.84 -15.33
CA ASP A 318 -27.08 22.40 -15.82
C ASP A 318 -27.37 20.92 -15.53
N LYS A 319 -26.38 20.10 -15.15
CA LYS A 319 -26.55 18.64 -14.94
C LYS A 319 -26.80 18.23 -13.50
N THR A 320 -26.22 18.95 -12.52
CA THR A 320 -26.44 18.67 -11.10
C THR A 320 -26.13 19.88 -10.24
N VAL A 321 -27.10 20.31 -9.42
CA VAL A 321 -26.80 21.08 -8.21
C VAL A 321 -26.71 20.10 -7.05
N LEU A 322 -25.49 19.93 -6.52
CA LEU A 322 -25.25 19.28 -5.23
C LEU A 322 -25.43 20.34 -4.13
N GLU A 323 -26.52 20.24 -3.39
CA GLU A 323 -26.93 21.16 -2.34
C GLU A 323 -26.50 20.69 -0.95
N LYS A 324 -26.62 21.56 0.04
CA LYS A 324 -26.27 21.25 1.43
C LYS A 324 -27.22 20.18 2.00
N ASN A 325 -26.63 19.16 2.61
CA ASN A 325 -27.22 17.89 3.06
C ASN A 325 -27.59 16.89 1.95
N ASP A 326 -27.30 17.15 0.66
CA ASP A 326 -27.43 16.10 -0.36
C ASP A 326 -26.46 14.94 -0.06
N THR A 327 -26.92 13.73 -0.37
CA THR A 327 -26.14 12.49 -0.25
C THR A 327 -25.89 11.91 -1.65
N PHE A 328 -24.64 11.56 -1.96
CA PHE A 328 -24.26 10.89 -3.21
C PHE A 328 -23.31 9.71 -2.96
N ILE A 329 -23.41 8.67 -3.80
CA ILE A 329 -22.42 7.60 -3.86
C ILE A 329 -21.34 7.99 -4.88
N LEU A 330 -20.08 7.92 -4.51
CA LEU A 330 -18.97 7.87 -5.45
C LEU A 330 -18.65 6.40 -5.76
N CYS A 331 -18.54 6.06 -7.04
CA CYS A 331 -18.09 4.77 -7.52
C CYS A 331 -16.84 4.97 -8.38
N ASP A 332 -15.67 4.70 -7.80
CA ASP A 332 -14.39 4.70 -8.51
C ASP A 332 -14.16 3.34 -9.16
N ALA A 333 -14.72 3.18 -10.36
CA ALA A 333 -14.57 1.98 -11.15
C ALA A 333 -13.22 2.04 -11.89
N GLY A 334 -12.19 1.54 -11.23
CA GLY A 334 -10.80 1.60 -11.65
C GLY A 334 -10.35 0.47 -12.57
N GLY A 335 -9.03 0.40 -12.76
CA GLY A 335 -8.40 -0.67 -13.54
C GLY A 335 -8.43 -2.01 -12.80
N GLY A 336 -7.97 -2.05 -11.54
CA GLY A 336 -7.91 -3.27 -10.74
C GLY A 336 -8.86 -3.30 -9.56
N THR A 337 -9.00 -2.18 -8.83
CA THR A 337 -9.98 -2.03 -7.75
C THR A 337 -11.22 -1.28 -8.23
N VAL A 338 -12.33 -1.51 -7.52
CA VAL A 338 -13.50 -0.64 -7.53
C VAL A 338 -13.79 -0.22 -6.09
N ASP A 339 -13.74 1.10 -5.84
CA ASP A 339 -13.89 1.69 -4.51
C ASP A 339 -15.22 2.48 -4.47
N VAL A 340 -16.12 2.14 -3.53
CA VAL A 340 -17.48 2.69 -3.40
C VAL A 340 -17.66 3.32 -2.03
N VAL A 341 -17.99 4.62 -2.02
CA VAL A 341 -18.06 5.44 -0.79
C VAL A 341 -19.20 6.44 -0.89
N THR A 342 -20.02 6.58 0.17
CA THR A 342 -21.05 7.63 0.23
C THR A 342 -20.52 8.90 0.87
N PHE A 343 -20.87 10.05 0.31
CA PHE A 343 -20.61 11.36 0.89
C PHE A 343 -21.89 12.16 1.09
N ARG A 344 -21.97 12.89 2.21
CA ARG A 344 -22.93 13.96 2.49
C ARG A 344 -22.25 15.31 2.29
N VAL A 345 -22.91 16.24 1.61
CA VAL A 345 -22.46 17.62 1.46
C VAL A 345 -22.74 18.40 2.75
N LEU A 346 -21.70 18.74 3.52
CA LEU A 346 -21.85 19.57 4.72
C LEU A 346 -21.98 21.06 4.40
N GLU A 347 -21.26 21.51 3.37
CA GLU A 347 -21.29 22.90 2.92
C GLU A 347 -20.84 23.00 1.46
N THR A 348 -21.32 23.99 0.73
CA THR A 348 -20.91 24.25 -0.67
C THR A 348 -20.10 25.54 -0.85
N GLU A 349 -20.21 26.49 0.09
CA GLU A 349 -19.55 27.80 0.05
C GLU A 349 -19.15 28.29 1.46
N PRO A 350 -17.99 28.94 1.64
CA PRO A 350 -17.02 29.34 0.61
C PRO A 350 -16.03 28.23 0.22
N SER A 351 -16.32 26.97 0.56
CA SER A 351 -15.67 25.76 0.03
C SER A 351 -16.65 24.60 0.11
N LEU A 352 -16.50 23.63 -0.79
CA LEU A 352 -17.11 22.32 -0.63
C LEU A 352 -16.52 21.63 0.62
N GLU A 353 -17.35 21.34 1.62
CA GLU A 353 -17.02 20.45 2.73
C GLU A 353 -17.87 19.18 2.59
N LEU A 354 -17.21 18.02 2.54
CA LEU A 354 -17.84 16.70 2.44
C LEU A 354 -17.61 15.89 3.73
N GLU A 355 -18.57 15.05 4.06
CA GLU A 355 -18.50 14.07 5.14
C GLU A 355 -18.75 12.68 4.58
N GLN A 356 -17.92 11.69 4.93
CA GLN A 356 -18.18 10.30 4.56
C GLN A 356 -19.32 9.72 5.41
N ILE A 357 -20.29 9.07 4.76
CA ILE A 357 -21.39 8.35 5.42
C ILE A 357 -21.23 6.84 5.19
N GLY A 358 -21.41 6.05 6.25
CA GLY A 358 -21.24 4.59 6.21
C GLY A 358 -19.79 4.12 6.07
N GLU A 359 -19.63 2.81 6.09
CA GLU A 359 -18.33 2.17 5.86
C GLU A 359 -17.95 2.25 4.36
N PRO A 360 -16.66 2.47 4.02
CA PRO A 360 -16.22 2.54 2.64
C PRO A 360 -15.91 1.12 2.12
N HIS A 361 -16.45 0.77 0.96
CA HIS A 361 -16.26 -0.56 0.38
C HIS A 361 -15.24 -0.53 -0.77
N SER A 362 -14.50 -1.62 -0.94
CA SER A 362 -13.56 -1.82 -2.04
C SER A 362 -13.52 -3.30 -2.42
N ARG A 363 -13.26 -3.60 -3.70
CA ARG A 363 -12.99 -4.95 -4.21
C ARG A 363 -12.01 -4.94 -5.37
N LYS A 364 -11.31 -6.06 -5.58
CA LYS A 364 -10.51 -6.32 -6.79
C LYS A 364 -11.38 -6.85 -7.94
N CYS A 365 -12.27 -6.01 -8.48
CA CYS A 365 -13.18 -6.34 -9.60
C CYS A 365 -13.15 -5.33 -10.76
N GLY A 366 -12.04 -4.59 -10.92
CA GLY A 366 -11.89 -3.58 -11.99
C GLY A 366 -11.75 -4.16 -13.41
N SER A 367 -11.66 -3.28 -14.42
CA SER A 367 -11.67 -3.68 -15.85
C SER A 367 -10.55 -4.61 -16.33
N VAL A 368 -9.51 -4.90 -15.52
CA VAL A 368 -8.48 -5.91 -15.84
C VAL A 368 -8.97 -7.34 -15.65
N PHE A 369 -10.01 -7.56 -14.84
CA PHE A 369 -10.55 -8.90 -14.64
C PHE A 369 -11.26 -9.38 -15.92
N ILE A 370 -11.90 -8.47 -16.66
CA ILE A 370 -12.40 -8.69 -18.03
C ILE A 370 -11.27 -9.10 -19.00
N ASP A 371 -10.07 -8.51 -18.87
CA ASP A 371 -8.89 -8.93 -19.67
C ASP A 371 -8.43 -10.34 -19.29
N GLY A 372 -8.60 -10.72 -18.02
CA GLY A 372 -8.40 -12.07 -17.52
C GLY A 372 -9.42 -13.06 -18.08
N GLU A 373 -10.71 -12.79 -17.95
CA GLU A 373 -11.76 -13.67 -18.49
C GLU A 373 -11.65 -13.84 -20.02
N PHE A 374 -11.26 -12.79 -20.75
CA PHE A 374 -10.99 -12.91 -22.20
C PHE A 374 -9.79 -13.82 -22.50
N LYS A 375 -8.68 -13.72 -21.74
CA LYS A 375 -7.58 -14.69 -21.86
C LYS A 375 -8.03 -16.12 -21.52
N THR A 376 -8.85 -16.30 -20.49
CA THR A 376 -9.41 -17.61 -20.07
C THR A 376 -10.25 -18.21 -21.18
N TRP A 377 -11.24 -17.49 -21.67
CA TRP A 377 -12.09 -17.90 -22.79
C TRP A 377 -11.27 -18.22 -24.05
N LEU A 378 -10.31 -17.35 -24.41
CA LEU A 378 -9.45 -17.53 -25.58
C LEU A 378 -8.56 -18.78 -25.48
N ARG A 379 -8.11 -19.14 -24.27
CA ARG A 379 -7.29 -20.33 -24.01
C ARG A 379 -8.10 -21.61 -23.92
N ASP A 380 -9.15 -21.60 -23.10
CA ASP A 380 -9.76 -22.82 -22.56
C ASP A 380 -11.03 -23.21 -23.31
N GLU A 381 -11.80 -22.25 -23.82
CA GLU A 381 -13.00 -22.48 -24.62
C GLU A 381 -12.71 -22.46 -26.14
N LEU A 382 -11.82 -21.56 -26.61
CA LEU A 382 -11.61 -21.34 -28.05
C LEU A 382 -10.42 -22.11 -28.65
N LEU A 383 -9.17 -21.77 -28.27
CA LEU A 383 -7.98 -22.25 -28.97
C LEU A 383 -7.42 -23.57 -28.43
N GLY A 384 -7.61 -23.83 -27.14
CA GLY A 384 -6.90 -24.87 -26.40
C GLY A 384 -5.47 -24.46 -26.00
N PRO A 385 -4.88 -25.09 -24.96
CA PRO A 385 -3.59 -24.65 -24.41
C PRO A 385 -2.37 -24.78 -25.33
N ASP A 386 -2.40 -25.71 -26.29
CA ASP A 386 -1.32 -25.90 -27.27
C ASP A 386 -1.23 -24.74 -28.27
N ASP A 387 -2.37 -24.22 -28.69
CA ASP A 387 -2.47 -23.15 -29.68
C ASP A 387 -2.37 -21.77 -29.02
N TYR A 388 -2.94 -21.59 -27.83
CA TYR A 388 -2.79 -20.36 -27.05
C TYR A 388 -1.31 -20.06 -26.70
N GLU A 389 -0.45 -21.08 -26.52
CA GLU A 389 1.00 -20.86 -26.32
C GLU A 389 1.70 -20.23 -27.53
N LYS A 390 1.13 -20.33 -28.75
CA LYS A 390 1.63 -19.61 -29.93
C LYS A 390 1.45 -18.09 -29.80
N LEU A 391 0.51 -17.63 -28.97
CA LEU A 391 0.26 -16.22 -28.65
C LEU A 391 1.10 -15.76 -27.44
N GLU A 392 1.13 -16.55 -26.37
CA GLU A 392 1.75 -16.22 -25.08
C GLU A 392 2.70 -17.35 -24.61
N PRO A 393 4.01 -17.28 -24.90
CA PRO A 393 4.92 -18.40 -24.65
C PRO A 393 5.00 -18.85 -23.17
N ASN A 394 5.05 -20.17 -22.93
CA ASN A 394 5.02 -20.86 -21.62
C ASN A 394 3.64 -20.93 -20.93
N SER A 395 2.55 -20.45 -21.55
CA SER A 395 1.22 -20.42 -20.93
C SER A 395 0.45 -21.75 -20.95
N LYS A 396 1.04 -22.82 -21.53
CA LYS A 396 0.39 -24.14 -21.65
C LYS A 396 -0.28 -24.62 -20.36
N LYS A 397 0.41 -24.46 -19.22
CA LYS A 397 -0.10 -24.90 -17.91
C LYS A 397 -1.22 -24.02 -17.37
N ARG A 398 -1.09 -22.70 -17.52
CA ARG A 398 -1.97 -21.69 -16.92
C ARG A 398 -1.70 -20.32 -17.55
N ILE A 399 -2.69 -19.44 -17.50
CA ILE A 399 -2.55 -18.02 -17.89
C ILE A 399 -1.67 -17.28 -16.86
N LYS A 400 -0.94 -16.25 -17.33
CA LYS A 400 -0.28 -15.28 -16.46
C LYS A 400 -1.14 -14.01 -16.35
N PRO A 401 -1.69 -13.69 -15.17
CA PRO A 401 -2.41 -12.44 -14.95
C PRO A 401 -1.51 -11.24 -14.63
N HIS A 402 -0.39 -11.40 -13.90
CA HIS A 402 0.47 -10.27 -13.49
C HIS A 402 1.70 -10.04 -14.39
N SER A 403 1.84 -10.87 -15.43
CA SER A 403 2.82 -10.67 -16.48
C SER A 403 2.24 -11.02 -17.85
N THR A 404 2.86 -10.56 -18.93
CA THR A 404 2.46 -10.93 -20.30
C THR A 404 3.68 -11.01 -21.22
N THR A 405 3.76 -12.10 -21.97
CA THR A 405 4.93 -12.49 -22.76
C THR A 405 4.67 -12.37 -24.26
N GLY A 406 5.55 -11.66 -24.97
CA GLY A 406 5.58 -11.62 -26.44
C GLY A 406 4.56 -10.67 -27.10
N ARG A 407 4.91 -10.20 -28.31
CA ARG A 407 4.12 -9.23 -29.09
C ARG A 407 2.70 -9.71 -29.38
N LYS A 408 2.55 -10.96 -29.81
CA LYS A 408 1.30 -11.52 -30.35
C LYS A 408 0.11 -11.38 -29.42
N MET A 409 0.22 -11.88 -28.19
CA MET A 409 -0.80 -11.70 -27.17
C MET A 409 -1.08 -10.22 -26.91
N ARG A 410 -0.06 -9.34 -26.93
CA ARG A 410 -0.27 -7.89 -26.70
C ARG A 410 -1.00 -7.20 -27.86
N ASP A 411 -0.78 -7.61 -29.10
CA ASP A 411 -1.48 -7.06 -30.26
C ASP A 411 -2.96 -7.51 -30.29
N VAL A 412 -3.23 -8.79 -29.96
CA VAL A 412 -4.58 -9.33 -29.74
C VAL A 412 -5.28 -8.61 -28.58
N MET A 413 -4.64 -8.52 -27.41
CA MET A 413 -5.17 -7.80 -26.24
C MET A 413 -5.40 -6.31 -26.52
N LYS A 414 -4.56 -5.66 -27.32
CA LYS A 414 -4.77 -4.27 -27.72
C LYS A 414 -6.08 -4.13 -28.52
N SER A 415 -6.30 -5.00 -29.51
CA SER A 415 -7.54 -4.99 -30.30
C SER A 415 -8.77 -5.30 -29.43
N PHE A 416 -8.66 -6.27 -28.53
CA PHE A 416 -9.71 -6.56 -27.54
C PHE A 416 -10.02 -5.35 -26.65
N VAL A 417 -9.01 -4.69 -26.07
CA VAL A 417 -9.19 -3.51 -25.20
C VAL A 417 -9.80 -2.33 -25.96
N GLU A 418 -9.46 -2.12 -27.24
CA GLU A 418 -10.12 -1.10 -28.07
C GLU A 418 -11.61 -1.36 -28.30
N HIS A 419 -12.06 -2.62 -28.33
CA HIS A 419 -13.48 -2.99 -28.37
C HIS A 419 -14.12 -2.90 -26.98
N LYS A 420 -13.48 -3.46 -25.94
CA LYS A 420 -13.92 -3.41 -24.53
C LYS A 420 -14.22 -1.99 -24.06
N CYS A 421 -13.37 -1.02 -24.41
CA CYS A 421 -13.56 0.38 -24.04
C CYS A 421 -14.66 1.11 -24.85
N ARG A 422 -15.20 0.51 -25.92
CA ARG A 422 -16.30 1.06 -26.72
C ARG A 422 -17.65 0.37 -26.46
N PHE A 423 -17.65 -0.78 -25.79
CA PHE A 423 -18.82 -1.62 -25.55
C PHE A 423 -19.95 -0.91 -24.78
N THR A 424 -21.19 -1.10 -25.25
CA THR A 424 -22.40 -0.42 -24.77
C THR A 424 -23.49 -1.36 -24.27
N GLY A 425 -23.56 -2.59 -24.83
CA GLY A 425 -24.62 -3.56 -24.60
C GLY A 425 -25.84 -3.43 -25.51
N ASP A 426 -25.85 -2.50 -26.48
CA ASP A 426 -26.91 -2.45 -27.52
C ASP A 426 -26.52 -3.36 -28.69
N GLU A 427 -27.22 -4.49 -28.84
CA GLU A 427 -27.09 -5.46 -29.95
C GLU A 427 -27.00 -4.81 -31.35
N LYS A 428 -27.59 -3.62 -31.55
CA LYS A 428 -27.58 -2.92 -32.84
C LYS A 428 -26.30 -2.13 -33.08
N ALA A 429 -25.68 -1.63 -32.02
CA ALA A 429 -24.37 -0.98 -32.08
C ALA A 429 -23.26 -2.05 -32.08
N ASP A 430 -23.31 -2.91 -31.07
CA ASP A 430 -22.32 -3.92 -30.71
C ASP A 430 -22.53 -5.26 -31.45
N HIS A 431 -23.13 -5.18 -32.64
CA HIS A 431 -23.58 -6.31 -33.47
C HIS A 431 -22.48 -7.34 -33.83
N ARG A 432 -21.21 -6.92 -33.94
CA ARG A 432 -20.05 -7.82 -34.04
C ARG A 432 -18.73 -7.07 -33.81
N PHE A 433 -17.86 -7.66 -33.01
CA PHE A 433 -16.46 -7.27 -32.87
C PHE A 433 -15.56 -8.21 -33.66
N THR A 434 -14.43 -7.70 -34.14
CA THR A 434 -13.47 -8.49 -34.93
C THR A 434 -12.04 -8.18 -34.51
N ILE A 435 -11.25 -9.23 -34.27
CA ILE A 435 -9.85 -9.16 -33.85
C ILE A 435 -9.03 -10.02 -34.82
N GLU A 436 -7.97 -9.45 -35.41
CA GLU A 436 -7.04 -10.20 -36.26
C GLU A 436 -6.12 -11.05 -35.37
N LEU A 437 -6.13 -12.38 -35.53
CA LEU A 437 -5.15 -13.25 -34.90
C LEU A 437 -3.81 -13.19 -35.68
N PRO A 438 -2.67 -13.49 -35.04
CA PRO A 438 -1.37 -13.52 -35.70
C PRO A 438 -1.28 -14.52 -36.87
N ALA A 439 -0.29 -14.32 -37.75
CA ALA A 439 -0.11 -15.07 -39.00
C ALA A 439 -0.10 -16.61 -38.86
N GLU A 440 0.29 -17.17 -37.71
CA GLU A 440 0.23 -18.64 -37.49
C GLU A 440 -1.18 -19.20 -37.29
N PHE A 441 -2.19 -18.32 -37.31
CA PHE A 441 -3.62 -18.65 -37.32
C PHE A 441 -4.29 -18.28 -38.65
N GLU A 442 -3.54 -17.86 -39.68
CA GLU A 442 -4.07 -17.69 -41.04
C GLU A 442 -4.68 -19.03 -41.52
N GLY A 443 -5.96 -19.00 -41.89
CA GLY A 443 -6.71 -20.21 -42.25
C GLY A 443 -7.24 -21.05 -41.08
N LEU A 444 -6.99 -20.67 -39.81
CA LEU A 444 -7.77 -21.23 -38.69
C LEU A 444 -9.23 -20.84 -38.90
N SER A 445 -10.13 -21.82 -38.84
CA SER A 445 -11.57 -21.59 -38.83
C SER A 445 -12.21 -22.43 -37.74
N ILE A 446 -12.89 -21.78 -36.81
CA ILE A 446 -13.65 -22.38 -35.71
C ILE A 446 -15.09 -21.92 -35.90
N GLN A 447 -16.04 -22.84 -35.85
CA GLN A 447 -17.44 -22.52 -36.17
C GLN A 447 -17.91 -21.33 -35.33
N ASP A 448 -18.56 -20.38 -36.02
CA ASP A 448 -19.12 -19.12 -35.51
C ASP A 448 -18.07 -18.09 -34.98
N TYR A 449 -16.99 -18.54 -34.33
CA TYR A 449 -16.01 -17.69 -33.65
C TYR A 449 -14.75 -17.28 -34.44
N VAL A 450 -14.24 -18.10 -35.39
CA VAL A 450 -13.01 -17.75 -36.14
C VAL A 450 -13.16 -18.08 -37.63
N ASP A 451 -12.76 -17.16 -38.50
CA ASP A 451 -12.93 -17.23 -39.95
C ASP A 451 -11.64 -16.79 -40.65
N GLU A 452 -10.91 -17.75 -41.23
CA GLU A 452 -9.57 -17.58 -41.84
C GLU A 452 -8.51 -16.88 -40.93
N GLY A 453 -8.68 -16.94 -39.61
CA GLY A 453 -7.83 -16.26 -38.61
C GLY A 453 -8.42 -14.96 -38.04
N LEU A 454 -9.58 -14.51 -38.52
CA LEU A 454 -10.32 -13.39 -37.93
C LEU A 454 -11.21 -13.90 -36.79
N LEU A 455 -10.82 -13.60 -35.55
CA LEU A 455 -11.64 -13.83 -34.35
C LEU A 455 -12.85 -12.88 -34.37
N LYS A 456 -14.03 -13.42 -34.09
CA LYS A 456 -15.32 -12.74 -33.99
C LYS A 456 -15.88 -12.92 -32.58
N LEU A 457 -16.46 -11.85 -32.04
CA LEU A 457 -17.27 -11.86 -30.82
C LEU A 457 -18.57 -11.13 -31.14
N ASP A 458 -19.70 -11.57 -30.59
CA ASP A 458 -20.95 -10.81 -30.63
C ASP A 458 -21.20 -10.01 -29.33
N CYS A 459 -22.39 -9.41 -29.21
CA CYS A 459 -22.76 -8.64 -28.03
C CYS A 459 -22.91 -9.52 -26.78
N ASN A 460 -23.41 -10.76 -26.91
CA ASN A 460 -23.59 -11.70 -25.81
C ASN A 460 -22.25 -12.25 -25.30
N ASP A 461 -21.32 -12.58 -26.20
CA ASP A 461 -19.94 -12.94 -25.82
C ASP A 461 -19.30 -11.84 -24.95
N MET A 462 -19.44 -10.57 -25.39
CA MET A 462 -18.93 -9.42 -24.64
C MET A 462 -19.66 -9.18 -23.32
N MET A 463 -20.96 -9.48 -23.22
CA MET A 463 -21.68 -9.45 -21.93
C MET A 463 -21.13 -10.48 -20.94
N LEU A 464 -20.91 -11.74 -21.38
CA LEU A 464 -20.37 -12.81 -20.53
C LEU A 464 -18.97 -12.47 -19.98
N LEU A 465 -18.11 -11.86 -20.80
CA LEU A 465 -16.78 -11.40 -20.37
C LEU A 465 -16.84 -10.27 -19.31
N PHE A 466 -17.94 -9.52 -19.24
CA PHE A 466 -18.14 -8.45 -18.26
C PHE A 466 -18.94 -8.89 -17.02
N GLU A 467 -19.83 -9.88 -17.15
CA GLU A 467 -20.86 -10.29 -16.17
C GLU A 467 -20.35 -10.29 -14.73
N LYS A 468 -19.38 -11.15 -14.43
CA LYS A 468 -18.73 -11.32 -13.12
C LYS A 468 -18.21 -10.01 -12.53
N CYS A 469 -17.62 -9.13 -13.34
CA CYS A 469 -17.08 -7.85 -12.89
C CYS A 469 -18.21 -6.85 -12.60
N VAL A 470 -19.20 -6.78 -13.48
CA VAL A 470 -20.34 -5.85 -13.38
C VAL A 470 -21.23 -6.21 -12.18
N ASP A 471 -21.50 -7.50 -11.96
CA ASP A 471 -22.31 -7.98 -10.84
C ASP A 471 -21.68 -7.67 -9.48
N GLU A 472 -20.35 -7.81 -9.33
CA GLU A 472 -19.67 -7.40 -8.11
C GLU A 472 -19.78 -5.90 -7.85
N ILE A 473 -19.72 -5.06 -8.89
CA ILE A 473 -19.87 -3.60 -8.77
C ILE A 473 -21.31 -3.22 -8.42
N VAL A 474 -22.31 -3.82 -9.09
CA VAL A 474 -23.74 -3.61 -8.78
C VAL A 474 -24.04 -4.06 -7.34
N ALA A 475 -23.46 -5.17 -6.88
CA ALA A 475 -23.58 -5.64 -5.50
C ALA A 475 -22.92 -4.69 -4.48
N LEU A 476 -21.81 -4.03 -4.84
CA LEU A 476 -21.20 -2.99 -4.01
C LEU A 476 -22.08 -1.73 -3.91
N VAL A 477 -22.55 -1.20 -5.04
CA VAL A 477 -23.41 0.01 -5.06
C VAL A 477 -24.71 -0.22 -4.30
N LYS A 478 -25.40 -1.35 -4.52
CA LYS A 478 -26.62 -1.72 -3.78
C LYS A 478 -26.37 -1.98 -2.30
N ARG A 479 -25.19 -2.48 -1.91
CA ARG A 479 -24.82 -2.61 -0.50
C ARG A 479 -24.65 -1.24 0.15
N GLN A 480 -23.93 -0.33 -0.51
CA GLN A 480 -23.71 1.02 0.01
C GLN A 480 -25.03 1.78 0.18
N GLU A 481 -25.91 1.73 -0.83
CA GLU A 481 -27.26 2.29 -0.75
C GLU A 481 -28.05 1.71 0.44
N LYS A 482 -28.15 0.38 0.51
CA LYS A 482 -28.90 -0.30 1.58
C LYS A 482 -28.34 0.02 2.96
N GLU A 483 -27.02 0.14 3.12
CA GLU A 483 -26.41 0.54 4.38
C GLU A 483 -26.87 1.94 4.80
N VAL A 484 -26.78 2.92 3.89
CA VAL A 484 -27.20 4.30 4.14
C VAL A 484 -28.68 4.34 4.53
N MET A 485 -29.54 3.72 3.71
CA MET A 485 -30.98 3.65 3.91
C MET A 485 -31.43 2.80 5.12
N THR A 486 -30.52 2.05 5.78
CA THR A 486 -30.85 1.27 7.00
C THR A 486 -30.24 1.87 8.27
N LYS A 487 -29.02 2.42 8.21
CA LYS A 487 -28.31 2.96 9.39
C LYS A 487 -28.66 4.44 9.69
N TYR A 488 -29.18 5.20 8.72
CA TYR A 488 -29.27 6.66 8.80
C TYR A 488 -30.66 7.28 8.48
N ASP A 489 -31.66 6.48 8.13
CA ASP A 489 -33.03 6.93 7.80
C ASP A 489 -33.68 7.70 8.97
N ASP A 490 -33.65 7.11 10.19
CA ASP A 490 -34.10 7.74 11.45
C ASP A 490 -33.41 9.08 11.77
N GLN A 491 -32.28 9.40 11.13
CA GLN A 491 -31.51 10.63 11.35
C GLN A 491 -31.90 11.75 10.38
N GLY A 492 -32.83 11.50 9.45
CA GLY A 492 -33.20 12.46 8.40
C GLY A 492 -32.06 12.77 7.42
N ILE A 493 -31.08 11.87 7.29
CA ILE A 493 -30.01 11.99 6.29
C ILE A 493 -30.63 11.73 4.92
N ALA A 494 -30.48 12.70 4.01
CA ALA A 494 -31.23 12.73 2.77
C ALA A 494 -31.00 11.48 1.91
N ARG A 495 -32.09 11.01 1.29
CA ARG A 495 -32.13 10.06 0.18
C ARG A 495 -30.93 10.27 -0.75
N ILE A 496 -30.26 9.19 -1.14
CA ILE A 496 -29.19 9.25 -2.14
C ILE A 496 -29.78 9.83 -3.43
N LYS A 497 -29.20 10.94 -3.90
CA LYS A 497 -29.68 11.71 -5.07
C LYS A 497 -28.95 11.31 -6.35
N SER A 498 -27.67 10.95 -6.21
CA SER A 498 -26.75 10.76 -7.32
C SER A 498 -25.76 9.62 -7.08
N ILE A 499 -25.37 8.95 -8.17
CA ILE A 499 -24.15 8.15 -8.26
C ILE A 499 -23.16 8.91 -9.16
N LEU A 500 -21.94 9.11 -8.68
CA LEU A 500 -20.84 9.72 -9.42
C LEU A 500 -19.90 8.61 -9.91
N MET A 501 -19.93 8.32 -11.20
CA MET A 501 -19.07 7.31 -11.85
C MET A 501 -17.76 7.95 -12.29
N ILE A 502 -16.64 7.41 -11.81
CA ILE A 502 -15.28 7.87 -12.15
C ILE A 502 -14.36 6.66 -12.40
N GLY A 503 -13.08 6.93 -12.69
CA GLY A 503 -12.11 5.89 -13.00
C GLY A 503 -12.21 5.43 -14.46
N GLY A 504 -11.29 4.56 -14.89
CA GLY A 504 -11.22 4.12 -16.28
C GLY A 504 -12.33 3.16 -16.70
N PHE A 505 -12.81 2.32 -15.79
CA PHE A 505 -13.96 1.44 -16.03
C PHE A 505 -15.28 2.19 -15.84
N GLY A 506 -15.31 3.23 -15.01
CA GLY A 506 -16.48 4.11 -14.87
C GLY A 506 -16.85 4.87 -16.15
N GLU A 507 -15.96 4.95 -17.13
CA GLU A 507 -16.26 5.47 -18.47
C GLU A 507 -17.04 4.48 -19.36
N SER A 508 -17.10 3.19 -18.99
CA SER A 508 -17.83 2.17 -19.74
C SER A 508 -19.33 2.47 -19.80
N ILE A 509 -19.85 2.57 -21.03
CA ILE A 509 -21.27 2.80 -21.30
C ILE A 509 -22.09 1.60 -20.82
N PHE A 510 -21.63 0.37 -21.06
CA PHE A 510 -22.28 -0.84 -20.56
C PHE A 510 -22.41 -0.85 -19.03
N LEU A 511 -21.33 -0.58 -18.28
CA LEU A 511 -21.39 -0.52 -16.82
C LEU A 511 -22.37 0.57 -16.32
N GLN A 512 -22.35 1.75 -16.94
CA GLN A 512 -23.29 2.83 -16.62
C GLN A 512 -24.75 2.46 -16.94
N ASN A 513 -24.99 1.68 -17.99
CA ASN A 513 -26.33 1.21 -18.37
C ASN A 513 -26.86 0.19 -17.36
N VAL A 514 -26.07 -0.86 -17.06
CA VAL A 514 -26.48 -1.88 -16.08
C VAL A 514 -26.69 -1.26 -14.70
N ILE A 515 -25.83 -0.36 -14.22
CA ILE A 515 -26.07 0.33 -12.94
C ILE A 515 -27.34 1.19 -13.01
N ARG A 516 -27.67 1.82 -14.14
CA ARG A 516 -28.90 2.63 -14.27
C ARG A 516 -30.15 1.78 -14.13
N GLU A 517 -30.27 0.73 -14.95
CA GLU A 517 -31.40 -0.22 -14.93
C GLU A 517 -31.56 -0.88 -13.56
N GLN A 518 -30.45 -1.20 -12.89
CA GLN A 518 -30.42 -1.85 -11.59
C GLN A 518 -30.71 -0.91 -10.40
N MET A 519 -30.72 0.41 -10.61
CA MET A 519 -30.97 1.44 -9.58
C MET A 519 -32.17 2.36 -9.90
N GLU A 520 -32.78 2.22 -11.08
CA GLU A 520 -33.87 3.07 -11.61
C GLU A 520 -35.11 3.17 -10.70
N VAL A 521 -35.35 2.13 -9.89
CA VAL A 521 -36.41 2.08 -8.88
C VAL A 521 -36.32 3.24 -7.87
N ASN A 522 -35.13 3.79 -7.65
CA ASN A 522 -34.84 4.67 -6.53
C ASN A 522 -34.68 6.16 -6.89
N ASP A 523 -34.89 6.57 -8.16
CA ASP A 523 -34.80 7.99 -8.63
C ASP A 523 -33.38 8.58 -8.52
N ILE A 524 -32.36 7.73 -8.64
CA ILE A 524 -30.95 8.09 -8.48
C ILE A 524 -30.34 8.44 -9.83
N THR A 525 -29.81 9.66 -9.98
CA THR A 525 -29.21 10.09 -11.24
C THR A 525 -27.73 9.70 -11.32
N ILE A 526 -27.32 9.05 -12.42
CA ILE A 526 -25.92 8.72 -12.67
C ILE A 526 -25.24 9.87 -13.41
N HIS A 527 -24.14 10.37 -12.87
CA HIS A 527 -23.30 11.40 -13.49
C HIS A 527 -21.87 10.87 -13.70
N ARG A 528 -21.26 11.23 -14.83
CA ARG A 528 -19.86 10.90 -15.15
C ARG A 528 -19.18 12.13 -15.77
N PRO A 529 -18.23 12.79 -15.08
CA PRO A 529 -17.59 14.01 -15.57
C PRO A 529 -16.79 13.74 -16.84
N ALA A 530 -16.56 14.74 -17.70
CA ALA A 530 -15.78 14.55 -18.93
C ALA A 530 -14.32 14.09 -18.69
N THR A 531 -13.82 14.29 -17.47
CA THR A 531 -12.46 14.00 -17.00
C THR A 531 -12.36 12.76 -16.11
N SER A 532 -13.38 11.87 -16.07
CA SER A 532 -13.52 10.72 -15.16
C SER A 532 -12.26 9.87 -14.96
N TRP A 533 -11.55 9.49 -16.03
CA TRP A 533 -10.29 8.73 -15.97
C TRP A 533 -9.17 9.43 -15.18
N SER A 534 -9.22 10.77 -15.08
CA SER A 534 -8.24 11.62 -14.39
C SER A 534 -8.77 12.30 -13.11
N ALA A 535 -10.02 12.03 -12.71
CA ALA A 535 -10.69 12.71 -11.59
C ALA A 535 -9.92 12.58 -10.26
N VAL A 536 -9.43 11.37 -9.96
CA VAL A 536 -8.55 11.05 -8.81
C VAL A 536 -7.31 11.95 -8.78
N LEU A 537 -6.57 12.01 -9.88
CA LEU A 537 -5.35 12.81 -10.01
C LEU A 537 -5.62 14.31 -9.84
N ARG A 538 -6.68 14.81 -10.47
CA ARG A 538 -7.07 16.23 -10.40
C ARG A 538 -7.58 16.59 -9.00
N GLY A 539 -8.23 15.66 -8.31
CA GLY A 539 -8.59 15.75 -6.90
C GLY A 539 -7.39 15.79 -5.96
N ALA A 540 -6.39 14.96 -6.19
CA ALA A 540 -5.15 14.99 -5.42
C ALA A 540 -4.39 16.32 -5.62
N ALA A 541 -4.45 16.90 -6.82
CA ALA A 541 -3.95 18.26 -7.06
C ALA A 541 -4.75 19.30 -6.26
N LEU A 542 -6.10 19.33 -6.36
CA LEU A 542 -6.96 20.23 -5.59
C LEU A 542 -6.72 20.16 -4.08
N TYR A 543 -6.66 18.95 -3.52
CA TYR A 543 -6.38 18.72 -2.09
C TYR A 543 -5.03 19.32 -1.68
N GLY A 544 -3.99 19.16 -2.52
CA GLY A 544 -2.69 19.78 -2.31
C GLY A 544 -2.72 21.31 -2.38
N ILE A 545 -3.64 21.88 -3.17
CA ILE A 545 -3.83 23.33 -3.25
C ILE A 545 -4.60 23.84 -2.02
N ASP A 546 -5.78 23.31 -1.71
CA ASP A 546 -6.66 23.84 -0.67
C ASP A 546 -6.24 23.43 0.77
N LYS A 547 -5.02 22.87 0.92
CA LYS A 547 -4.40 22.37 2.17
C LYS A 547 -4.52 23.29 3.40
N SER A 548 -4.65 24.61 3.19
CA SER A 548 -4.73 25.62 4.25
C SER A 548 -6.12 25.75 4.89
N ARG A 549 -7.15 25.12 4.30
CA ARG A 549 -8.55 25.16 4.77
C ARG A 549 -9.01 23.86 5.43
N LEU A 550 -8.32 22.76 5.16
CA LEU A 550 -8.63 21.43 5.69
C LEU A 550 -8.34 21.39 7.21
N LYS A 551 -9.41 21.49 8.02
CA LYS A 551 -9.39 21.49 9.49
C LYS A 551 -8.58 20.32 10.09
N ASN A 552 -8.51 19.20 9.37
CA ASN A 552 -7.87 17.95 9.78
C ASN A 552 -6.56 17.65 9.01
N TYR A 553 -5.82 18.65 8.50
CA TYR A 553 -4.57 18.44 7.76
C TYR A 553 -3.41 17.93 8.65
N VAL A 554 -3.47 16.65 9.01
CA VAL A 554 -2.48 15.86 9.74
C VAL A 554 -1.16 15.77 8.97
N ARG A 555 0.01 15.94 9.62
CA ARG A 555 1.29 15.93 8.91
C ARG A 555 1.91 14.55 8.93
N THR A 556 1.98 13.93 7.76
CA THR A 556 2.72 12.69 7.52
C THR A 556 4.14 12.73 8.09
N GLN A 557 4.43 11.82 9.03
CA GLN A 557 5.72 11.69 9.69
C GLN A 557 6.54 10.54 9.07
N ARG A 558 7.78 10.34 9.56
CA ARG A 558 8.68 9.26 9.14
C ARG A 558 9.32 8.58 10.34
N PHE A 559 9.45 7.25 10.30
CA PHE A 559 10.15 6.51 11.34
C PHE A 559 11.65 6.82 11.37
N PRO A 560 12.22 7.24 12.52
CA PRO A 560 13.60 7.73 12.59
C PRO A 560 14.66 6.61 12.64
N ASN A 561 14.28 5.41 13.11
CA ASN A 561 15.14 4.24 13.33
C ASN A 561 14.43 2.97 12.85
N TYR A 562 15.15 1.84 12.84
CA TYR A 562 14.56 0.50 12.63
C TYR A 562 14.15 -0.12 13.97
N TYR A 563 13.07 -0.91 13.97
CA TYR A 563 12.56 -1.65 15.13
C TYR A 563 12.22 -3.10 14.77
N ALA A 564 12.58 -4.03 15.65
CA ALA A 564 12.39 -5.47 15.48
C ALA A 564 11.92 -6.16 16.78
N VAL A 565 11.23 -7.28 16.63
CA VAL A 565 10.95 -8.21 17.75
C VAL A 565 11.98 -9.34 17.72
N ALA A 566 12.54 -9.66 18.87
CA ALA A 566 13.36 -10.86 19.06
C ALA A 566 12.51 -12.04 19.50
N ARG A 567 12.67 -13.20 18.84
CA ARG A 567 12.07 -14.49 19.24
C ARG A 567 12.99 -15.65 18.88
N ASP A 568 12.77 -16.80 19.51
CA ASP A 568 13.33 -18.05 19.03
C ASP A 568 12.39 -18.60 17.92
N THR A 569 12.94 -19.11 16.81
CA THR A 569 12.17 -19.55 15.63
C THR A 569 12.49 -20.98 15.23
N GLU A 570 11.54 -21.72 14.68
CA GLU A 570 11.82 -23.04 14.12
C GLU A 570 12.81 -22.96 12.94
N GLU A 571 13.77 -23.87 12.92
CA GLU A 571 14.75 -24.05 11.85
C GLU A 571 14.97 -25.56 11.63
N THR A 572 15.51 -25.97 10.49
CA THR A 572 15.92 -27.36 10.28
C THR A 572 17.31 -27.66 10.81
N GLN A 573 17.52 -28.90 11.26
CA GLN A 573 18.78 -29.42 11.77
C GLN A 573 19.98 -29.06 10.87
N GLY A 574 20.87 -28.20 11.39
CA GLY A 574 22.14 -27.84 10.73
C GLY A 574 22.13 -26.55 9.91
N ALA A 575 21.02 -25.83 9.80
CA ALA A 575 20.94 -24.58 9.03
C ALA A 575 21.73 -23.40 9.65
N GLY A 576 22.16 -23.46 10.92
CA GLY A 576 22.86 -22.34 11.55
C GLY A 576 23.74 -22.66 12.76
N LEU A 577 24.75 -21.80 13.00
CA LEU A 577 25.71 -21.87 14.12
C LEU A 577 25.13 -21.51 15.51
N ALA A 578 23.82 -21.23 15.60
CA ALA A 578 23.14 -20.78 16.81
C ALA A 578 21.82 -21.53 17.08
N GLN A 579 21.72 -22.76 16.56
CA GLN A 579 20.59 -23.65 16.81
C GLN A 579 20.70 -24.37 18.15
N TYR A 580 19.53 -24.69 18.71
CA TYR A 580 19.36 -25.71 19.76
C TYR A 580 18.20 -26.63 19.36
N GLN A 581 18.13 -27.82 19.94
CA GLN A 581 16.91 -28.64 19.85
C GLN A 581 15.99 -28.26 21.02
N ASP A 582 14.75 -27.91 20.73
CA ASP A 582 13.75 -27.62 21.76
C ASP A 582 13.43 -28.89 22.56
N PRO A 583 13.64 -28.93 23.89
CA PRO A 583 13.33 -30.09 24.72
C PRO A 583 11.82 -30.37 24.85
N ILE A 584 10.94 -29.50 24.38
CA ILE A 584 9.48 -29.67 24.43
C ILE A 584 8.97 -30.31 23.13
N THR A 585 9.13 -29.63 21.99
CA THR A 585 8.66 -30.15 20.69
C THR A 585 9.59 -31.20 20.08
N GLY A 586 10.90 -31.16 20.38
CA GLY A 586 11.93 -31.92 19.68
C GLY A 586 12.39 -31.30 18.36
N LYS A 587 11.82 -30.16 17.94
CA LYS A 587 12.21 -29.41 16.73
C LYS A 587 13.54 -28.68 16.94
N PHE A 588 14.21 -28.28 15.85
CA PHE A 588 15.37 -27.41 15.94
C PHE A 588 14.92 -25.94 15.92
N MET A 589 15.59 -25.11 16.72
CA MET A 589 15.21 -23.72 16.97
C MET A 589 16.42 -22.79 16.86
N GLY A 590 16.26 -21.72 16.11
CA GLY A 590 17.16 -20.58 16.02
C GLY A 590 17.07 -19.65 17.20
N LYS A 591 18.17 -19.45 17.92
CA LYS A 591 18.14 -18.61 19.13
C LYS A 591 18.18 -17.10 18.82
N SER A 592 17.16 -16.40 19.30
CA SER A 592 16.97 -14.95 19.38
C SER A 592 17.06 -14.23 18.03
N ARG A 593 16.42 -14.81 17.01
CA ARG A 593 16.26 -14.20 15.68
C ARG A 593 15.46 -12.90 15.76
N LEU A 594 15.81 -11.94 14.91
CA LEU A 594 15.16 -10.64 14.83
C LEU A 594 14.21 -10.58 13.63
N THR A 595 12.93 -10.35 13.90
CA THR A 595 11.91 -10.03 12.88
C THR A 595 11.77 -8.50 12.84
N TRP A 596 12.17 -7.87 11.73
CA TRP A 596 12.07 -6.42 11.54
C TRP A 596 10.65 -6.04 11.19
N ILE A 597 10.05 -5.13 11.97
CA ILE A 597 8.64 -4.75 11.86
C ILE A 597 8.53 -3.33 11.31
N VAL A 598 9.39 -2.40 11.76
CA VAL A 598 9.42 -1.02 11.27
C VAL A 598 10.81 -0.67 10.77
N HIS A 599 10.89 -0.09 9.57
CA HIS A 599 12.14 0.35 8.97
C HIS A 599 12.34 1.86 9.09
N ARG A 600 13.61 2.27 9.16
CA ARG A 600 13.96 3.70 9.12
C ARG A 600 13.51 4.31 7.79
N GLY A 601 12.74 5.39 7.86
CA GLY A 601 12.16 6.08 6.71
C GLY A 601 10.74 5.65 6.35
N ASP A 602 10.21 4.59 6.98
CA ASP A 602 8.81 4.18 6.85
C ASP A 602 7.84 5.32 7.19
N LEU A 603 6.64 5.20 6.64
CA LEU A 603 5.52 6.12 6.77
C LEU A 603 4.94 6.08 8.20
N ALA A 604 4.86 7.23 8.88
CA ALA A 604 4.16 7.34 10.16
C ALA A 604 2.89 8.20 10.01
N PHE A 605 1.75 7.57 10.28
CA PHE A 605 0.44 8.22 10.38
C PHE A 605 0.24 8.81 11.79
N GLU A 606 -0.61 9.83 11.88
CA GLU A 606 -0.88 10.61 13.12
C GLU A 606 -2.33 10.39 13.58
N ASP A 607 -3.20 10.22 12.59
CA ASP A 607 -4.60 9.79 12.57
C ASP A 607 -4.76 8.26 12.69
N TRP A 608 -3.96 7.50 11.93
CA TRP A 608 -4.02 6.04 11.96
C TRP A 608 -3.06 5.48 13.02
N ASN A 609 -3.64 4.77 13.99
CA ASN A 609 -2.92 3.93 14.94
C ASN A 609 -2.13 2.85 14.18
N LEU A 610 -0.88 3.09 13.75
CA LEU A 610 -0.10 2.09 13.00
C LEU A 610 -0.01 0.84 13.87
N SER A 611 -0.77 -0.20 13.52
CA SER A 611 -0.88 -1.44 14.26
C SER A 611 -0.31 -2.57 13.42
N GLN A 612 0.96 -2.91 13.66
CA GLN A 612 1.58 -4.04 12.98
C GLN A 612 1.43 -5.31 13.80
N GLU A 613 0.77 -6.30 13.20
CA GLU A 613 0.52 -7.61 13.78
C GLU A 613 1.61 -8.62 13.43
N THR A 614 2.25 -9.20 14.44
CA THR A 614 3.12 -10.37 14.33
C THR A 614 2.56 -11.54 15.13
N LEU A 615 2.44 -12.72 14.52
CA LEU A 615 2.03 -13.96 15.19
C LEU A 615 3.22 -14.57 15.95
N LEU A 616 3.05 -14.85 17.24
CA LEU A 616 4.08 -15.38 18.14
C LEU A 616 3.61 -16.66 18.82
N ALA A 617 4.30 -17.77 18.55
CA ALA A 617 4.06 -19.05 19.17
C ALA A 617 4.87 -19.23 20.47
N PHE A 618 4.24 -19.84 21.47
CA PHE A 618 4.83 -20.21 22.76
C PHE A 618 4.46 -21.66 23.08
N THR A 619 5.46 -22.49 23.37
CA THR A 619 5.28 -23.90 23.73
C THR A 619 5.61 -24.14 25.21
N PHE A 620 4.80 -24.96 25.87
CA PHE A 620 4.98 -25.34 27.28
C PHE A 620 4.28 -26.65 27.59
N ARG A 621 4.80 -27.41 28.55
CA ARG A 621 4.14 -28.57 29.15
C ARG A 621 3.20 -28.15 30.29
N GLU A 622 2.42 -29.09 30.78
CA GLU A 622 1.51 -28.89 31.92
C GLU A 622 2.20 -28.32 33.16
N ASN A 623 3.39 -28.82 33.51
CA ASN A 623 4.13 -28.43 34.71
C ASN A 623 5.17 -27.31 34.51
N ASP A 624 5.36 -26.82 33.28
CA ASP A 624 6.35 -25.77 32.99
C ASP A 624 5.89 -24.40 33.50
N GLU A 625 6.85 -23.51 33.78
CA GLU A 625 6.57 -22.08 34.00
C GLU A 625 6.04 -21.44 32.71
N LYS A 626 4.83 -20.85 32.80
CA LYS A 626 4.11 -20.30 31.65
C LYS A 626 4.39 -18.80 31.46
N ASN A 627 5.59 -18.37 31.85
CA ASN A 627 6.03 -16.98 31.88
C ASN A 627 7.04 -16.73 30.76
N PHE A 628 6.72 -15.79 29.88
CA PHE A 628 7.52 -15.45 28.70
C PHE A 628 7.79 -13.95 28.65
N THR A 629 8.67 -13.50 27.77
CA THR A 629 8.91 -12.07 27.54
C THR A 629 9.24 -11.80 26.08
N ILE A 630 8.44 -10.95 25.43
CA ILE A 630 8.77 -10.41 24.11
C ILE A 630 9.71 -9.23 24.32
N SER A 631 10.77 -9.10 23.53
CA SER A 631 11.63 -7.92 23.53
C SER A 631 11.65 -7.22 22.18
N ILE A 632 11.37 -5.92 22.18
CA ILE A 632 11.46 -5.04 21.02
C ILE A 632 12.81 -4.33 21.06
N TYR A 633 13.58 -4.48 19.98
CA TYR A 633 14.88 -3.85 19.80
C TYR A 633 14.81 -2.72 18.77
N LYS A 634 15.50 -1.63 19.06
CA LYS A 634 15.78 -0.51 18.15
C LYS A 634 17.20 -0.64 17.62
N TYR A 635 17.39 -0.49 16.31
CA TYR A 635 18.73 -0.41 15.72
C TYR A 635 19.31 0.98 15.95
N LEU A 636 20.52 1.05 16.51
CA LEU A 636 21.21 2.30 16.82
C LEU A 636 21.99 2.89 15.64
N ARG A 637 22.34 2.05 14.66
CA ARG A 637 23.04 2.46 13.44
C ARG A 637 22.07 2.99 12.38
N LYS A 638 22.62 3.73 11.42
CA LYS A 638 21.85 4.44 10.36
C LYS A 638 22.13 3.93 8.95
N ASP A 639 22.95 2.90 8.83
CA ASP A 639 23.08 2.07 7.64
C ASP A 639 21.90 1.08 7.55
N ASN A 640 21.88 0.27 6.49
CA ASN A 640 20.80 -0.68 6.18
C ASN A 640 21.24 -2.14 6.41
N ILE A 641 22.35 -2.36 7.14
CA ILE A 641 22.93 -3.70 7.35
C ILE A 641 22.31 -4.30 8.62
N LEU A 642 21.05 -4.69 8.53
CA LEU A 642 20.26 -5.11 9.69
C LEU A 642 20.70 -6.47 10.24
N PRO A 643 20.97 -6.62 11.55
CA PRO A 643 21.31 -7.92 12.13
C PRO A 643 20.11 -8.87 12.14
N THR A 644 20.38 -10.16 11.91
CA THR A 644 19.36 -11.23 11.85
C THR A 644 19.04 -11.88 13.20
N ARG A 645 19.82 -11.57 14.25
CA ARG A 645 19.62 -12.06 15.62
C ARG A 645 20.26 -11.14 16.65
N VAL A 646 19.77 -11.19 17.88
CA VAL A 646 20.40 -10.54 19.04
C VAL A 646 21.65 -11.33 19.43
N ARG A 647 22.76 -10.63 19.70
CA ARG A 647 23.95 -11.20 20.35
C ARG A 647 24.00 -10.74 21.83
N PRO A 648 24.62 -11.52 22.74
CA PRO A 648 24.91 -11.02 24.09
C PRO A 648 25.74 -9.73 24.01
N ASN A 649 25.26 -8.68 24.68
CA ASN A 649 25.86 -7.34 24.68
C ASN A 649 26.08 -6.74 23.27
N ASP A 650 25.14 -6.93 22.35
CA ASP A 650 25.22 -6.35 20.99
C ASP A 650 25.19 -4.80 21.03
N PRO A 651 26.27 -4.09 20.65
CA PRO A 651 26.35 -2.64 20.78
C PRO A 651 25.50 -1.89 19.73
N GLU A 652 24.91 -2.60 18.77
CA GLU A 652 24.12 -1.99 17.69
C GLU A 652 22.62 -2.00 17.98
N LEU A 653 22.18 -2.65 19.07
CA LEU A 653 20.78 -2.92 19.40
C LEU A 653 20.43 -2.46 20.82
N GLU A 654 19.40 -1.62 20.93
CA GLU A 654 18.85 -1.14 22.20
C GLU A 654 17.50 -1.85 22.46
N ASN A 655 17.35 -2.57 23.58
CA ASN A 655 16.04 -3.09 23.98
C ASN A 655 15.18 -1.92 24.48
N VAL A 656 14.14 -1.55 23.72
CA VAL A 656 13.27 -0.39 24.01
C VAL A 656 11.97 -0.78 24.69
N LEU A 657 11.57 -2.06 24.65
CA LEU A 657 10.41 -2.55 25.36
C LEU A 657 10.49 -4.06 25.61
N ALA A 658 10.44 -4.46 26.88
CA ALA A 658 10.23 -5.84 27.30
C ALA A 658 8.78 -6.02 27.77
N ILE A 659 8.06 -6.97 27.17
CA ILE A 659 6.64 -7.25 27.43
C ILE A 659 6.55 -8.63 28.11
N PRO A 660 6.37 -8.70 29.44
CA PRO A 660 6.12 -9.98 30.11
C PRO A 660 4.74 -10.52 29.75
N ILE A 661 4.65 -11.82 29.49
CA ILE A 661 3.40 -12.55 29.21
C ILE A 661 3.32 -13.72 30.19
N SER A 662 2.13 -13.99 30.74
CA SER A 662 1.89 -15.19 31.54
C SER A 662 0.63 -15.91 31.08
N PHE A 663 0.77 -17.20 30.73
CA PHE A 663 -0.36 -18.09 30.46
C PHE A 663 -0.74 -18.93 31.70
N SER A 664 -0.26 -18.56 32.90
CA SER A 664 -0.49 -19.32 34.15
C SER A 664 -1.98 -19.49 34.51
N ASN A 665 -2.85 -18.60 34.01
CA ASN A 665 -4.30 -18.65 34.23
C ASN A 665 -5.08 -19.29 33.06
N VAL A 666 -4.40 -19.77 32.01
CA VAL A 666 -5.03 -20.40 30.85
C VAL A 666 -5.35 -21.87 31.16
N LYS A 667 -6.60 -22.28 30.93
CA LYS A 667 -7.01 -23.68 31.07
C LYS A 667 -6.41 -24.51 29.93
N LEU A 668 -5.75 -25.61 30.26
CA LEU A 668 -5.11 -26.49 29.26
C LEU A 668 -6.14 -27.08 28.28
N ASP A 669 -7.38 -27.34 28.72
CA ASP A 669 -8.52 -27.78 27.89
C ASP A 669 -8.93 -26.77 26.77
N SER A 670 -8.37 -25.56 26.79
CA SER A 670 -8.57 -24.51 25.79
C SER A 670 -7.35 -24.28 24.87
N LEU A 671 -6.36 -25.16 24.95
CA LEU A 671 -5.16 -25.16 24.11
C LEU A 671 -5.03 -26.46 23.33
N ASP A 672 -4.47 -26.36 22.12
CA ASP A 672 -4.16 -27.52 21.30
C ASP A 672 -3.06 -28.36 21.98
N MET A 673 -3.36 -29.64 22.25
CA MET A 673 -2.43 -30.58 22.90
C MET A 673 -1.73 -31.46 21.86
N TYR A 674 -0.41 -31.34 21.79
CA TYR A 674 0.46 -32.05 20.86
C TYR A 674 1.24 -33.16 21.57
N LYS A 675 1.64 -34.17 20.80
CA LYS A 675 2.52 -35.27 21.25
C LYS A 675 3.70 -35.36 20.30
N SER A 676 4.89 -34.99 20.78
CA SER A 676 6.12 -35.18 20.01
C SER A 676 6.47 -36.67 19.93
N SER A 677 6.97 -37.11 18.78
CA SER A 677 7.37 -38.51 18.52
C SER A 677 8.55 -38.99 19.39
N GLY A 678 9.22 -38.09 20.12
CA GLY A 678 10.29 -38.41 21.07
C GLY A 678 10.03 -37.99 22.53
N ALA A 679 8.94 -37.29 22.85
CA ALA A 679 8.66 -36.80 24.20
C ALA A 679 7.83 -37.80 25.03
N ARG A 680 8.09 -37.87 26.35
CA ARG A 680 7.30 -38.70 27.29
C ARG A 680 6.00 -38.04 27.76
N GLU A 681 5.85 -36.75 27.53
CA GLU A 681 4.77 -35.91 28.05
C GLU A 681 4.15 -35.11 26.90
N PRO A 682 2.83 -34.85 26.92
CA PRO A 682 2.21 -33.94 25.97
C PRO A 682 2.68 -32.50 26.21
N TYR A 683 2.62 -31.68 25.16
CA TYR A 683 2.87 -30.24 25.24
C TYR A 683 1.74 -29.45 24.62
N TYR A 684 1.62 -28.19 25.00
CA TYR A 684 0.62 -27.25 24.52
C TYR A 684 1.29 -26.13 23.73
N GLN A 685 0.60 -25.61 22.72
CA GLN A 685 1.06 -24.45 21.96
C GLN A 685 0.03 -23.33 22.03
N CYS A 686 0.45 -22.19 22.58
CA CYS A 686 -0.29 -20.94 22.50
C CYS A 686 0.26 -20.09 21.34
N VAL A 687 -0.59 -19.39 20.60
CA VAL A 687 -0.16 -18.41 19.58
C VAL A 687 -0.91 -17.11 19.82
N VAL A 688 -0.18 -16.00 19.89
CA VAL A 688 -0.75 -14.67 20.17
C VAL A 688 -0.45 -13.70 19.02
N SER A 689 -1.39 -12.80 18.74
CA SER A 689 -1.14 -11.62 17.90
C SER A 689 -0.52 -10.52 18.75
N LEU A 690 0.73 -10.16 18.44
CA LEU A 690 1.35 -8.94 18.96
C LEU A 690 1.03 -7.79 18.01
N TYR A 691 0.25 -6.82 18.49
CA TYR A 691 0.00 -5.56 17.80
C TYR A 691 0.93 -4.46 18.35
N LEU A 692 1.88 -4.03 17.54
CA LEU A 692 2.68 -2.82 17.80
C LEU A 692 1.94 -1.61 17.24
N THR A 693 1.34 -0.83 18.14
CA THR A 693 0.44 0.30 17.88
C THR A 693 1.11 1.65 18.12
N TRP A 694 1.18 2.51 17.10
CA TRP A 694 1.82 3.82 17.22
C TRP A 694 0.82 4.95 17.47
N ARG A 695 1.07 5.80 18.48
CA ARG A 695 0.18 6.92 18.88
C ARG A 695 0.96 8.11 19.42
N ASN A 696 0.67 9.34 18.97
CA ASN A 696 1.07 10.60 19.64
C ASN A 696 2.52 10.61 20.20
N GLU A 697 3.50 10.28 19.34
CA GLU A 697 4.91 10.08 19.72
C GLU A 697 5.17 8.95 20.77
N SER A 698 4.47 7.83 20.70
CA SER A 698 4.68 6.66 21.58
C SER A 698 4.38 5.31 20.89
N LEU A 699 4.92 4.22 21.44
CA LEU A 699 4.74 2.84 20.99
C LEU A 699 3.96 2.07 22.06
N GLU A 700 2.73 1.72 21.75
CA GLU A 700 1.92 0.81 22.56
C GLU A 700 2.07 -0.61 22.00
N ALA A 701 2.18 -1.60 22.88
CA ALA A 701 2.21 -3.00 22.49
C ALA A 701 1.05 -3.73 23.14
N THR A 702 0.22 -4.38 22.34
CA THR A 702 -0.96 -5.10 22.79
C THR A 702 -0.86 -6.56 22.38
N VAL A 703 -0.99 -7.47 23.34
CA VAL A 703 -0.93 -8.92 23.12
C VAL A 703 -2.35 -9.48 23.17
N VAL A 704 -2.79 -10.09 22.07
CA VAL A 704 -4.13 -10.66 21.90
C VAL A 704 -4.06 -12.17 21.69
N TRP A 705 -4.99 -12.89 22.29
CA TRP A 705 -5.16 -14.34 22.17
C TRP A 705 -6.65 -14.67 22.12
N ASN A 706 -7.09 -15.50 21.18
CA ASN A 706 -8.51 -15.86 21.00
C ASN A 706 -9.44 -14.63 21.04
N ASN A 707 -9.07 -13.58 20.30
CA ASN A 707 -9.72 -12.25 20.22
C ASN A 707 -9.84 -11.47 21.55
N ASN A 708 -9.16 -11.90 22.62
CA ASN A 708 -9.10 -11.22 23.91
C ASN A 708 -7.72 -10.60 24.14
N VAL A 709 -7.67 -9.34 24.61
CA VAL A 709 -6.41 -8.71 25.05
C VAL A 709 -5.95 -9.36 26.34
N ILE A 710 -4.85 -10.12 26.32
CA ILE A 710 -4.20 -10.63 27.53
C ILE A 710 -3.40 -9.52 28.21
N TYR A 711 -2.68 -8.72 27.42
CA TYR A 711 -1.67 -7.80 27.96
C TYR A 711 -1.54 -6.50 27.16
N PRO A 712 -2.03 -5.35 27.68
CA PRO A 712 -1.80 -4.03 27.11
C PRO A 712 -0.62 -3.33 27.81
N VAL A 713 0.37 -2.85 27.05
CA VAL A 713 1.50 -2.06 27.55
C VAL A 713 1.68 -0.77 26.74
N THR A 714 1.37 0.38 27.35
CA THR A 714 1.69 1.69 26.78
C THR A 714 3.14 2.08 27.11
N ALA A 715 4.07 1.92 26.16
CA ALA A 715 5.45 2.37 26.31
C ALA A 715 5.63 3.78 25.70
N LYS A 716 5.74 4.80 26.56
CA LYS A 716 5.96 6.19 26.13
C LYS A 716 7.38 6.43 25.63
N MET A 717 7.67 5.94 24.43
CA MET A 717 8.92 6.17 23.70
C MET A 717 8.80 7.40 22.78
N THR A 718 9.10 8.58 23.31
CA THR A 718 9.13 9.85 22.56
C THR A 718 10.04 9.77 21.34
N LEU A 719 9.49 9.94 20.14
CA LEU A 719 10.25 9.82 18.88
C LEU A 719 11.03 11.09 18.56
N LEU A 720 10.48 12.25 18.90
CA LEU A 720 11.04 13.54 18.52
C LEU A 720 11.70 14.22 19.71
N GLY A 721 13.02 14.06 19.79
CA GLY A 721 13.85 15.23 20.07
C GLY A 721 13.49 16.29 19.04
N LYS A 722 12.72 17.30 19.45
CA LYS A 722 12.06 18.28 18.58
C LYS A 722 13.05 19.24 17.93
N PHE A 723 13.82 18.76 16.94
CA PHE A 723 14.64 19.61 16.09
C PHE A 723 13.74 20.54 15.30
N SER A 724 13.65 21.77 15.84
CA SER A 724 12.91 22.91 15.34
C SER A 724 13.29 23.26 13.89
N ARG A 725 12.54 24.19 13.28
CA ARG A 725 12.91 24.77 11.98
C ARG A 725 14.33 25.36 12.05
N THR A 726 14.70 25.91 13.21
CA THR A 726 16.03 26.39 13.59
C THR A 726 17.04 25.25 13.63
N GLU A 727 16.87 24.22 14.46
CA GLU A 727 17.90 23.17 14.63
C GLU A 727 18.11 22.30 13.37
N ARG A 728 17.08 22.16 12.51
CA ARG A 728 17.27 21.53 11.18
C ARG A 728 18.10 22.42 10.25
N TYR A 729 17.93 23.73 10.33
CA TYR A 729 18.77 24.70 9.61
C TYR A 729 20.19 24.74 10.19
N GLU A 730 20.34 24.74 11.52
CA GLU A 730 21.61 24.65 12.23
C GLU A 730 22.35 23.35 11.95
N ARG A 731 21.67 22.20 11.79
CA ARG A 731 22.31 20.93 11.40
C ARG A 731 22.66 20.85 9.91
N LYS A 732 21.91 21.50 9.01
CA LYS A 732 22.37 21.73 7.63
C LYS A 732 23.59 22.67 7.64
N LEU A 733 23.57 23.74 8.43
CA LEU A 733 24.73 24.62 8.68
C LEU A 733 25.89 23.89 9.35
N GLN A 734 25.66 22.91 10.22
CA GLN A 734 26.72 22.19 10.93
C GLN A 734 27.39 21.18 10.00
N ARG A 735 26.64 20.45 9.17
CA ARG A 735 27.23 19.64 8.09
C ARG A 735 27.98 20.50 7.08
N LYS A 736 27.38 21.62 6.65
CA LYS A 736 28.05 22.56 5.74
C LYS A 736 29.27 23.20 6.39
N ARG A 737 29.28 23.41 7.73
CA ARG A 737 30.45 23.81 8.52
C ARG A 737 31.47 22.67 8.66
N GLU A 738 31.08 21.40 8.73
CA GLU A 738 31.99 20.24 8.79
C GLU A 738 32.67 19.99 7.45
N GLU A 739 31.97 20.23 6.33
CA GLU A 739 32.53 20.30 4.98
C GLU A 739 33.46 21.51 4.85
N ILE A 740 32.95 22.71 5.17
CA ILE A 740 33.75 23.95 5.21
C ILE A 740 34.96 23.82 6.14
N THR A 741 34.92 23.06 7.26
CA THR A 741 36.07 22.90 8.17
C THR A 741 37.25 22.19 7.48
N LYS A 742 37.02 21.39 6.43
CA LYS A 742 38.11 20.79 5.65
C LYS A 742 38.79 21.81 4.75
N ASP A 743 38.02 22.69 4.13
CA ASP A 743 38.55 23.79 3.30
C ASP A 743 39.13 24.93 4.17
N ASP A 744 38.49 25.21 5.30
CA ASP A 744 38.93 26.18 6.31
C ASP A 744 40.20 25.72 7.02
N GLN A 745 40.51 24.43 7.17
CA GLN A 745 41.85 24.05 7.65
C GLN A 745 42.98 24.55 6.72
N GLN A 746 42.66 24.89 5.47
CA GLN A 746 43.57 25.55 4.53
C GLN A 746 43.43 27.09 4.54
N ALA A 747 42.24 27.64 4.78
CA ALA A 747 42.01 29.10 4.88
C ALA A 747 42.33 29.71 6.27
N GLN A 748 42.25 28.94 7.35
CA GLN A 748 42.42 29.36 8.74
C GLN A 748 43.85 29.86 9.02
N LYS A 749 44.85 29.26 8.35
CA LYS A 749 46.24 29.77 8.31
C LYS A 749 46.38 31.18 7.71
N GLN A 750 45.42 31.63 6.90
CA GLN A 750 45.35 32.99 6.36
C GLN A 750 44.41 33.89 7.18
N ALA A 751 43.40 33.32 7.84
CA ALA A 751 42.48 34.04 8.74
C ALA A 751 43.15 34.46 10.07
N GLU A 752 43.98 33.61 10.68
CA GLU A 752 44.69 33.90 11.94
C GLU A 752 45.54 35.18 11.88
N GLN A 753 46.09 35.53 10.71
CA GLN A 753 46.82 36.77 10.51
C GLN A 753 45.92 38.02 10.47
N ARG A 754 44.66 37.89 10.05
CA ARG A 754 43.71 39.01 9.95
C ARG A 754 42.93 39.21 11.25
N GLU A 755 42.55 38.14 11.94
CA GLU A 755 41.76 38.23 13.17
C GLU A 755 42.54 38.87 14.33
N ARG A 756 43.88 38.70 14.37
CA ARG A 756 44.77 39.40 15.31
C ARG A 756 44.71 40.94 15.24
N LEU A 757 44.33 41.53 14.09
CA LEU A 757 44.08 42.97 14.01
C LEU A 757 42.67 43.33 14.51
N ALA A 758 41.65 42.54 14.14
CA ALA A 758 40.25 42.83 14.42
C ALA A 758 39.80 42.56 15.88
N ALA A 759 40.65 41.91 16.69
CA ALA A 759 40.42 41.76 18.13
C ALA A 759 40.69 43.06 18.91
N TYR A 760 41.74 43.80 18.52
CA TYR A 760 42.22 45.01 19.22
C TYR A 760 41.18 46.14 19.26
N GLU A 761 40.35 46.28 18.22
CA GLU A 761 39.36 47.36 18.13
C GLU A 761 38.04 47.06 18.86
N ARG A 762 37.73 45.77 19.15
CA ARG A 762 36.48 45.38 19.81
C ARG A 762 36.53 45.56 21.32
N GLU A 763 37.62 45.18 21.98
CA GLU A 763 37.78 45.31 23.45
C GLU A 763 37.64 46.77 23.93
N ARG A 764 37.94 47.74 23.07
CA ARG A 764 37.80 49.17 23.36
C ARG A 764 36.33 49.62 23.49
N ARG A 765 35.40 49.10 22.68
CA ARG A 765 33.98 49.54 22.67
C ARG A 765 33.15 48.89 23.76
N GLU A 766 33.49 47.67 24.17
CA GLU A 766 32.72 46.90 25.16
C GLU A 766 32.78 47.53 26.57
N ARG A 767 33.90 48.20 26.91
CA ARG A 767 34.08 48.91 28.18
C ARG A 767 33.26 50.20 28.31
N GLU A 768 32.79 50.79 27.21
CA GLU A 768 31.97 52.02 27.26
C GLU A 768 30.49 51.69 27.48
N LEU A 769 29.95 50.64 26.85
CA LEU A 769 28.53 50.24 26.96
C LEU A 769 28.15 49.69 28.35
N LEU A 770 29.09 49.05 29.05
CA LEU A 770 28.87 48.53 30.41
C LEU A 770 28.64 49.63 31.47
N ALA A 771 29.01 50.89 31.18
CA ALA A 771 28.85 52.00 32.12
C ALA A 771 27.42 52.58 32.17
N ASP A 772 26.70 52.57 31.05
CA ASP A 772 25.35 53.17 30.96
C ASP A 772 24.23 52.19 31.36
N ALA A 773 24.41 50.88 31.14
CA ALA A 773 23.43 49.87 31.56
C ALA A 773 23.11 49.96 33.08
N ALA A 774 24.16 50.07 33.91
CA ALA A 774 24.05 50.19 35.37
C ALA A 774 23.33 51.46 35.86
N ARG A 775 23.17 52.48 35.00
CA ARG A 775 22.42 53.71 35.32
C ARG A 775 20.92 53.59 35.02
N LEU A 776 20.53 52.67 34.13
CA LEU A 776 19.13 52.47 33.75
C LEU A 776 18.40 51.53 34.74
N GLU A 777 19.08 50.46 35.15
CA GLU A 777 18.52 49.39 35.99
C GLU A 777 18.02 49.91 37.34
N LYS A 778 18.84 50.71 38.04
CA LYS A 778 18.49 51.39 39.30
C LYS A 778 17.34 52.39 39.20
N LYS A 779 16.92 52.74 37.98
CA LYS A 779 15.77 53.63 37.72
C LYS A 779 14.47 52.87 37.44
N LEU A 780 14.56 51.62 36.98
CA LEU A 780 13.41 50.73 36.77
C LEU A 780 12.85 50.16 38.08
N GLU A 781 13.75 49.80 39.01
CA GLU A 781 13.39 49.12 40.25
C GLU A 781 12.53 50.00 41.18
N LEU A 782 12.84 51.30 41.26
CA LEU A 782 12.06 52.30 41.98
C LEU A 782 10.68 52.58 41.34
N SER A 783 10.48 52.18 40.07
CA SER A 783 9.17 52.25 39.41
C SER A 783 8.28 51.07 39.79
N ARG A 784 8.85 49.85 39.84
CA ARG A 784 8.12 48.62 40.15
C ARG A 784 7.50 48.62 41.55
N GLN A 785 8.23 49.12 42.56
CA GLN A 785 7.72 49.20 43.94
C GLN A 785 6.44 50.06 44.05
N LYS A 786 6.40 51.21 43.36
CA LYS A 786 5.24 52.13 43.37
C LYS A 786 4.03 51.62 42.57
N GLU A 787 4.24 50.63 41.72
CA GLU A 787 3.18 49.99 40.94
C GLU A 787 2.51 48.88 41.76
N GLN A 788 3.29 48.09 42.50
CA GLN A 788 2.78 47.04 43.40
C GLN A 788 1.94 47.61 44.56
N GLU A 789 2.35 48.71 45.20
CA GLU A 789 1.55 49.38 46.24
C GLU A 789 0.16 49.80 45.73
N ARG A 790 0.08 50.30 44.48
CA ARG A 790 -1.17 50.71 43.83
C ARG A 790 -2.08 49.54 43.44
N GLU A 791 -1.53 48.36 43.18
CA GLU A 791 -2.35 47.16 42.94
C GLU A 791 -2.91 46.59 44.24
N GLU A 792 -2.13 46.53 45.32
CA GLU A 792 -2.63 46.07 46.62
C GLU A 792 -3.78 46.94 47.14
N GLU A 793 -3.67 48.27 47.03
CA GLU A 793 -4.70 49.21 47.49
C GLU A 793 -6.02 49.03 46.74
N LYS A 794 -5.97 48.88 45.40
CA LYS A 794 -7.14 48.50 44.58
C LYS A 794 -7.72 47.15 44.97
N ARG A 795 -6.87 46.17 45.30
CA ARG A 795 -7.30 44.81 45.68
C ARG A 795 -8.05 44.80 47.02
N ARG A 796 -7.62 45.62 47.98
CA ARG A 796 -8.31 45.83 49.27
C ARG A 796 -9.67 46.54 49.09
N ALA A 797 -9.74 47.55 48.22
CA ALA A 797 -10.99 48.25 47.93
C ALA A 797 -12.07 47.34 47.30
N ASN A 798 -11.72 46.53 46.29
CA ASN A 798 -12.66 45.58 45.67
C ASN A 798 -13.10 44.46 46.63
N ALA A 799 -12.23 44.01 47.55
CA ALA A 799 -12.58 43.00 48.53
C ALA A 799 -13.61 43.49 49.56
N ALA A 800 -13.53 44.75 49.97
CA ALA A 800 -14.51 45.36 50.88
C ALA A 800 -15.91 45.44 50.23
N LEU A 801 -15.99 45.92 48.99
CA LEU A 801 -17.25 46.08 48.26
C LEU A 801 -17.96 44.73 47.99
N GLN A 802 -17.20 43.66 47.75
CA GLN A 802 -17.73 42.29 47.63
C GLN A 802 -18.28 41.75 48.97
N ALA A 803 -17.64 42.07 50.09
CA ALA A 803 -18.06 41.60 51.41
C ALA A 803 -19.34 42.27 51.92
N GLU A 804 -19.56 43.54 51.57
CA GLU A 804 -20.78 44.29 51.91
C GLU A 804 -21.99 43.76 51.12
N LEU A 805 -21.85 43.62 49.79
CA LEU A 805 -22.88 43.06 48.91
C LEU A 805 -23.25 41.60 49.24
N ALA A 806 -22.33 40.85 49.84
CA ALA A 806 -22.57 39.49 50.31
C ALA A 806 -23.37 39.42 51.63
N ARG A 807 -23.23 40.41 52.53
CA ARG A 807 -24.01 40.48 53.77
C ARG A 807 -25.47 40.81 53.52
N GLU A 808 -25.74 41.79 52.66
CA GLU A 808 -27.09 42.26 52.37
C GLU A 808 -27.97 41.13 51.79
N LYS A 809 -27.40 40.32 50.88
CA LYS A 809 -28.06 39.11 50.34
C LYS A 809 -28.21 37.97 51.34
N ALA A 810 -27.34 37.85 52.34
CA ALA A 810 -27.45 36.82 53.35
C ALA A 810 -28.64 37.09 54.30
N GLU A 811 -28.79 38.33 54.77
CA GLU A 811 -29.93 38.71 55.63
C GLU A 811 -31.27 38.62 54.91
N GLU A 812 -31.34 38.91 53.61
CA GLU A 812 -32.58 38.76 52.83
C GLU A 812 -33.01 37.30 52.70
N LEU A 813 -32.05 36.37 52.50
CA LEU A 813 -32.30 34.94 52.38
C LEU A 813 -32.72 34.31 53.71
N GLU A 814 -32.06 34.65 54.82
CA GLU A 814 -32.39 34.15 56.16
C GLU A 814 -33.80 34.57 56.58
N ARG A 815 -34.18 35.83 56.30
CA ARG A 815 -35.54 36.34 56.54
C ARG A 815 -36.59 35.67 55.64
N ALA A 816 -36.21 35.14 54.48
CA ALA A 816 -37.12 34.38 53.62
C ALA A 816 -37.35 32.95 54.16
N GLN A 817 -36.30 32.27 54.60
CA GLN A 817 -36.38 30.90 55.12
C GLN A 817 -37.26 30.82 56.39
N ILE A 818 -37.04 31.70 57.37
CA ILE A 818 -37.79 31.72 58.63
C ILE A 818 -39.31 31.85 58.41
N ARG A 819 -39.74 32.63 57.41
CA ARG A 819 -41.17 32.77 57.07
C ARG A 819 -41.78 31.50 56.49
N HIS A 820 -41.01 30.70 55.75
CA HIS A 820 -41.53 29.50 55.11
C HIS A 820 -41.84 28.38 56.12
N ASP A 821 -40.95 28.20 57.11
CA ASP A 821 -41.04 27.11 58.07
C ASP A 821 -42.08 27.35 59.18
N GLU A 822 -42.34 28.61 59.58
CA GLU A 822 -43.40 28.95 60.54
C GLU A 822 -44.82 28.72 59.98
N GLU A 823 -45.03 28.95 58.67
CA GLU A 823 -46.35 28.79 58.04
C GLU A 823 -46.74 27.32 57.87
N ILE A 824 -45.77 26.45 57.53
CA ILE A 824 -45.95 25.00 57.44
C ILE A 824 -46.39 24.41 58.80
N GLN A 825 -45.76 24.81 59.90
CA GLN A 825 -46.07 24.22 61.22
C GLN A 825 -47.37 24.72 61.84
N ARG A 826 -47.82 25.96 61.55
CA ARG A 826 -49.09 26.48 62.09
C ARG A 826 -50.35 25.86 61.49
N LEU A 827 -50.32 25.45 60.22
CA LEU A 827 -51.50 24.92 59.52
C LEU A 827 -51.74 23.42 59.79
N ALA A 828 -50.72 22.65 60.15
CA ALA A 828 -50.82 21.19 60.30
C ALA A 828 -51.36 20.70 61.66
N ALA A 829 -51.19 21.46 62.75
CA ALA A 829 -51.32 20.92 64.11
C ALA A 829 -52.69 21.13 64.81
N ALA A 830 -53.55 22.04 64.31
CA ALA A 830 -54.69 22.57 65.07
C ALA A 830 -56.10 22.28 64.49
N LYS A 831 -56.23 21.42 63.48
CA LYS A 831 -57.53 20.83 63.04
C LYS A 831 -57.56 19.30 62.99
N PHE A 832 -56.83 18.70 63.93
CA PHE A 832 -57.17 17.38 64.51
C PHE A 832 -58.59 17.44 65.12
N ARG A 833 -59.28 16.30 65.16
CA ARG A 833 -60.46 15.88 65.98
C ARG A 833 -61.83 15.86 65.30
N ASP A 834 -62.36 16.96 64.79
CA ASP A 834 -63.83 17.11 64.72
C ASP A 834 -64.55 16.58 63.45
N ASN A 835 -63.92 15.78 62.58
CA ASN A 835 -64.61 15.19 61.40
C ASN A 835 -64.20 13.74 61.04
N GLN A 836 -63.50 13.03 61.94
CA GLN A 836 -62.99 11.68 61.62
C GLN A 836 -63.98 10.55 61.96
N GLU A 837 -64.99 10.81 62.79
CA GLU A 837 -65.91 9.77 63.29
C GLU A 837 -67.19 9.59 62.45
N ALA A 838 -67.58 10.58 61.63
CA ALA A 838 -68.82 10.54 60.86
C ALA A 838 -68.78 9.52 59.69
N GLN A 839 -67.63 9.37 59.02
CA GLN A 839 -67.44 8.49 57.86
C GLN A 839 -67.50 6.99 58.20
N ILE A 840 -67.13 6.61 59.42
CA ILE A 840 -66.92 5.20 59.81
C ILE A 840 -68.23 4.40 59.88
N ARG A 841 -69.37 5.07 60.05
CA ARG A 841 -70.66 4.40 60.33
C ARG A 841 -71.36 3.82 59.09
N LEU A 842 -71.14 4.40 57.91
CA LEU A 842 -71.78 3.98 56.65
C LEU A 842 -71.07 2.82 55.92
N ALA A 843 -69.80 2.56 56.24
CA ALA A 843 -69.00 1.50 55.61
C ALA A 843 -69.28 0.09 56.16
N ARG A 844 -69.90 -0.04 57.34
CA ARG A 844 -70.07 -1.34 58.02
C ARG A 844 -71.31 -2.13 57.58
N GLU A 845 -72.35 -1.49 57.04
CA GLU A 845 -73.61 -2.18 56.71
C GLU A 845 -73.62 -2.88 55.33
N ARG A 846 -72.67 -2.59 54.43
CA ARG A 846 -72.55 -3.32 53.15
C ARG A 846 -71.91 -4.70 53.31
N ARG A 847 -70.79 -4.81 54.04
CA ARG A 847 -70.00 -6.04 54.15
C ARG A 847 -70.80 -7.25 54.65
N LEU A 848 -71.71 -7.04 55.61
CA LEU A 848 -72.50 -8.10 56.22
C LEU A 848 -73.51 -8.78 55.27
N ARG A 849 -73.78 -8.20 54.09
CA ARG A 849 -74.62 -8.83 53.05
C ARG A 849 -73.82 -9.57 51.97
N GLU A 850 -72.56 -9.19 51.75
CA GLU A 850 -71.68 -9.85 50.77
C GLU A 850 -71.09 -11.16 51.33
N GLU A 851 -70.79 -11.20 52.63
CA GLU A 851 -70.16 -12.35 53.30
C GLU A 851 -71.05 -13.60 53.36
N THR A 852 -72.38 -13.46 53.38
CA THR A 852 -73.32 -14.61 53.44
C THR A 852 -73.57 -15.27 52.09
N GLU A 853 -73.53 -14.52 50.98
CA GLU A 853 -73.73 -15.06 49.64
C GLU A 853 -72.46 -15.74 49.10
N GLN A 854 -71.27 -15.24 49.45
CA GLN A 854 -69.98 -15.85 49.10
C GLN A 854 -69.78 -17.23 49.76
N GLN A 855 -70.22 -17.40 51.01
CA GLN A 855 -69.99 -18.63 51.77
C GLN A 855 -70.64 -19.87 51.12
N LEU A 856 -71.86 -19.73 50.59
CA LEU A 856 -72.66 -20.84 50.06
C LEU A 856 -72.24 -21.23 48.62
N ASN A 857 -71.76 -20.26 47.84
CA ASN A 857 -71.23 -20.51 46.50
C ASN A 857 -69.81 -21.15 46.54
N LYS A 858 -69.09 -21.00 47.67
CA LYS A 858 -67.74 -21.53 47.88
C LYS A 858 -67.71 -23.06 48.00
N GLU A 859 -68.48 -23.64 48.93
CA GLU A 859 -68.42 -25.10 49.19
C GLU A 859 -68.81 -25.97 47.99
N ARG A 860 -69.72 -25.49 47.13
CA ARG A 860 -70.11 -26.19 45.89
C ARG A 860 -68.97 -26.18 44.87
N ASN A 861 -68.34 -25.03 44.65
CA ASN A 861 -67.22 -24.89 43.73
C ASN A 861 -65.98 -25.64 44.22
N ASP A 862 -65.67 -25.61 45.52
CA ASP A 862 -64.46 -26.21 46.07
C ASP A 862 -64.42 -27.74 45.94
N ARG A 863 -65.58 -28.43 45.98
CA ARG A 863 -65.65 -29.89 45.76
C ARG A 863 -65.42 -30.29 44.30
N GLU A 864 -65.96 -29.53 43.35
CA GLU A 864 -65.79 -29.79 41.92
C GLU A 864 -64.38 -29.41 41.46
N ARG A 865 -63.85 -28.28 41.97
CA ARG A 865 -62.45 -27.89 41.83
C ARG A 865 -61.49 -28.92 42.42
N ALA A 866 -61.79 -29.54 43.56
CA ALA A 866 -60.92 -30.55 44.15
C ALA A 866 -60.74 -31.79 43.24
N ARG A 867 -61.82 -32.28 42.61
CA ARG A 867 -61.72 -33.44 41.69
C ARG A 867 -60.96 -33.07 40.41
N LEU A 868 -61.34 -31.96 39.78
CA LEU A 868 -60.67 -31.48 38.57
C LEU A 868 -59.21 -31.09 38.82
N ALA A 869 -58.87 -30.55 40.00
CA ALA A 869 -57.48 -30.21 40.35
C ALA A 869 -56.60 -31.44 40.57
N GLU A 870 -57.14 -32.56 41.05
CA GLU A 870 -56.38 -33.79 41.22
C GLU A 870 -56.20 -34.54 39.89
N GLU A 871 -57.23 -34.60 39.05
CA GLU A 871 -57.14 -35.07 37.66
C GLU A 871 -56.14 -34.20 36.85
N ALA A 872 -56.25 -32.87 36.96
CA ALA A 872 -55.33 -31.93 36.33
C ALA A 872 -53.92 -32.01 36.91
N ARG A 873 -53.73 -32.27 38.21
CA ARG A 873 -52.40 -32.52 38.82
C ARG A 873 -51.75 -33.77 38.25
N GLN A 874 -52.49 -34.86 38.12
CA GLN A 874 -51.94 -36.11 37.57
C GLN A 874 -51.56 -35.93 36.10
N GLN A 875 -52.38 -35.22 35.31
CA GLN A 875 -52.00 -34.81 33.95
C GLN A 875 -50.80 -33.84 33.94
N LEU A 876 -50.74 -32.84 34.83
CA LEU A 876 -49.60 -31.92 34.94
C LEU A 876 -48.31 -32.65 35.33
N VAL A 877 -48.34 -33.64 36.22
CA VAL A 877 -47.15 -34.40 36.61
C VAL A 877 -46.67 -35.28 35.45
N LYS A 878 -47.60 -35.84 34.66
CA LYS A 878 -47.26 -36.63 33.46
C LYS A 878 -46.68 -35.73 32.36
N ALA A 879 -47.38 -34.65 32.01
CA ALA A 879 -46.97 -33.65 31.03
C ALA A 879 -45.68 -32.92 31.45
N ARG A 880 -45.48 -32.65 32.74
CA ARG A 880 -44.22 -32.12 33.27
C ARG A 880 -43.10 -33.11 33.07
N LYS A 881 -43.22 -34.37 33.50
CA LYS A 881 -42.16 -35.38 33.29
C LYS A 881 -41.83 -35.60 31.82
N GLU A 882 -42.81 -35.47 30.93
CA GLU A 882 -42.59 -35.56 29.48
C GLU A 882 -41.94 -34.30 28.91
N ALA A 883 -42.36 -33.10 29.33
CA ALA A 883 -41.73 -31.84 28.95
C ALA A 883 -40.32 -31.68 29.53
N GLU A 884 -40.06 -32.22 30.72
CA GLU A 884 -38.78 -32.27 31.43
C GLU A 884 -37.82 -33.25 30.71
N ARG A 885 -38.32 -34.41 30.24
CA ARG A 885 -37.59 -35.27 29.28
C ARG A 885 -37.28 -34.54 27.96
N ARG A 886 -38.29 -33.98 27.29
CA ARG A 886 -38.11 -33.23 26.03
C ARG A 886 -37.28 -31.96 26.20
N ALA A 887 -37.10 -31.45 27.42
CA ALA A 887 -36.21 -30.33 27.72
C ALA A 887 -34.76 -30.82 27.85
N VAL A 888 -34.51 -31.91 28.57
CA VAL A 888 -33.18 -32.55 28.64
C VAL A 888 -32.73 -33.05 27.25
N GLU A 889 -33.65 -33.61 26.47
CA GLU A 889 -33.40 -34.07 25.10
C GLU A 889 -33.00 -32.91 24.17
N ARG A 890 -33.77 -31.81 24.16
CA ARG A 890 -33.39 -30.60 23.41
C ARG A 890 -32.14 -29.90 23.95
N GLN A 891 -31.90 -29.91 25.27
CA GLN A 891 -30.63 -29.42 25.81
C GLN A 891 -29.45 -30.24 25.29
N LYS A 892 -29.59 -31.57 25.20
CA LYS A 892 -28.56 -32.45 24.64
C LYS A 892 -28.36 -32.23 23.14
N GLU A 893 -29.43 -32.04 22.35
CA GLU A 893 -29.33 -31.66 20.93
C GLU A 893 -28.68 -30.29 20.73
N GLU A 894 -28.99 -29.31 21.60
CA GLU A 894 -28.42 -27.96 21.58
C GLU A 894 -26.95 -27.95 22.06
N GLU A 895 -26.59 -28.81 23.00
CA GLU A 895 -25.22 -29.01 23.48
C GLU A 895 -24.37 -29.77 22.44
N GLU A 896 -24.90 -30.81 21.79
CA GLU A 896 -24.25 -31.49 20.66
C GLU A 896 -24.07 -30.56 19.46
N ARG A 897 -25.06 -29.70 19.14
CA ARG A 897 -24.89 -28.61 18.17
C ARG A 897 -23.79 -27.64 18.57
N LYS A 898 -23.77 -27.17 19.82
CA LYS A 898 -22.74 -26.24 20.31
C LYS A 898 -21.35 -26.87 20.30
N ILE A 899 -21.22 -28.16 20.58
CA ILE A 899 -19.96 -28.90 20.46
C ILE A 899 -19.53 -28.97 18.99
N LEU A 900 -20.43 -29.35 18.07
CA LEU A 900 -20.12 -29.43 16.63
C LEU A 900 -19.80 -28.05 16.03
N GLU A 901 -20.53 -27.00 16.41
CA GLU A 901 -20.27 -25.62 15.99
C GLU A 901 -18.95 -25.10 16.59
N ALA A 902 -18.63 -25.44 17.85
CA ALA A 902 -17.35 -25.12 18.45
C ALA A 902 -16.18 -25.93 17.87
N GLU A 903 -16.40 -27.18 17.41
CA GLU A 903 -15.39 -28.02 16.77
C GLU A 903 -15.10 -27.56 15.34
N LYS A 904 -16.15 -27.30 14.54
CA LYS A 904 -16.00 -26.64 13.22
C LYS A 904 -15.36 -25.26 13.35
N LYS A 905 -15.73 -24.49 14.38
CA LYS A 905 -15.06 -23.22 14.67
C LYS A 905 -13.59 -23.44 15.03
N ARG A 906 -13.24 -24.40 15.89
CA ARG A 906 -11.83 -24.71 16.22
C ARG A 906 -11.02 -25.11 14.98
N GLN A 907 -11.59 -25.91 14.08
CA GLN A 907 -10.95 -26.25 12.81
C GLN A 907 -10.70 -24.99 11.97
N ARG A 908 -11.72 -24.15 11.77
CA ARG A 908 -11.58 -22.86 11.09
C ARG A 908 -10.56 -21.92 11.75
N ASP A 909 -10.64 -21.74 13.07
CA ASP A 909 -9.70 -20.95 13.89
C ASP A 909 -8.25 -21.52 13.81
N GLN A 910 -8.05 -22.80 13.47
CA GLN A 910 -6.74 -23.42 13.21
C GLN A 910 -6.26 -23.25 11.75
N LEU A 911 -7.18 -23.16 10.79
CA LEU A 911 -6.92 -22.94 9.35
C LEU A 911 -6.59 -21.47 9.05
N GLU A 912 -7.43 -20.54 9.53
CA GLU A 912 -7.23 -19.08 9.48
C GLU A 912 -5.91 -18.64 10.14
N LYS A 913 -5.30 -19.51 10.95
CA LYS A 913 -4.07 -19.27 11.72
C LYS A 913 -2.78 -19.65 11.00
N HIS A 914 -2.84 -20.43 9.91
CA HIS A 914 -1.65 -20.92 9.20
C HIS A 914 -1.67 -20.71 7.68
N ASN A 915 -2.83 -20.82 7.01
CA ASN A 915 -2.93 -20.76 5.54
C ASN A 915 -3.81 -19.60 5.03
N ASN A 916 -3.96 -18.56 5.84
CA ASN A 916 -4.63 -17.33 5.42
C ASN A 916 -3.83 -16.56 4.34
N PRO A 917 -4.45 -15.59 3.62
CA PRO A 917 -3.76 -14.84 2.56
C PRO A 917 -2.50 -14.09 3.00
N LYS A 918 -2.40 -13.64 4.26
CA LYS A 918 -1.19 -12.98 4.78
C LYS A 918 -0.03 -13.97 4.94
N ALA A 919 -0.29 -15.18 5.43
CA ALA A 919 0.72 -16.23 5.52
C ALA A 919 1.20 -16.70 4.13
N LEU A 920 0.29 -16.77 3.16
CA LEU A 920 0.64 -17.06 1.76
C LEU A 920 1.42 -15.91 1.09
N GLN A 921 1.10 -14.65 1.38
CA GLN A 921 1.93 -13.51 0.97
C GLN A 921 3.35 -13.60 1.56
N GLU A 922 3.49 -13.99 2.84
CA GLU A 922 4.81 -14.18 3.46
C GLU A 922 5.59 -15.32 2.77
N LEU A 923 4.92 -16.43 2.38
CA LEU A 923 5.52 -17.48 1.55
C LEU A 923 5.93 -16.97 0.16
N ARG A 924 5.08 -16.18 -0.51
CA ARG A 924 5.36 -15.53 -1.81
C ARG A 924 6.59 -14.63 -1.75
N ASP A 925 6.71 -13.84 -0.67
CA ASP A 925 7.88 -13.00 -0.38
C ASP A 925 9.16 -13.81 -0.16
N LEU A 926 9.08 -14.96 0.53
CA LEU A 926 10.22 -15.87 0.73
C LEU A 926 10.68 -16.49 -0.59
N ILE A 927 9.75 -16.90 -1.46
CA ILE A 927 10.05 -17.48 -2.78
C ILE A 927 10.78 -16.46 -3.67
N ARG A 928 10.28 -15.21 -3.75
CA ARG A 928 10.98 -14.12 -4.46
C ARG A 928 12.36 -13.84 -3.86
N GLU A 929 12.48 -13.77 -2.52
CA GLU A 929 13.76 -13.49 -1.85
C GLU A 929 14.80 -14.61 -2.01
N ARG A 930 14.37 -15.87 -2.03
CA ARG A 930 15.23 -17.02 -2.37
C ARG A 930 15.78 -16.90 -3.79
N TYR A 931 14.92 -16.55 -4.76
CA TYR A 931 15.34 -16.39 -6.15
C TYR A 931 16.28 -15.19 -6.33
N GLU A 932 16.04 -14.06 -5.65
CA GLU A 932 16.91 -12.89 -5.65
C GLU A 932 18.31 -13.20 -5.12
N LEU A 933 18.40 -13.93 -3.99
CA LEU A 933 19.67 -14.39 -3.45
C LEU A 933 20.39 -15.34 -4.41
N ASP A 934 19.68 -16.25 -5.09
CA ASP A 934 20.29 -17.17 -6.05
C ASP A 934 20.87 -16.43 -7.28
N MET A 935 20.20 -15.36 -7.76
CA MET A 935 20.77 -14.46 -8.77
C MET A 935 22.03 -13.75 -8.26
N GLU A 936 22.00 -13.22 -7.03
CA GLU A 936 23.11 -12.46 -6.46
C GLU A 936 24.33 -13.36 -6.20
N ILE A 937 24.13 -14.54 -5.60
CA ILE A 937 25.19 -15.53 -5.34
C ILE A 937 25.80 -16.01 -6.64
N TYR A 938 25.02 -16.21 -7.71
CA TYR A 938 25.57 -16.55 -9.03
C TYR A 938 26.42 -15.41 -9.60
N LYS A 939 25.91 -14.18 -9.62
CA LYS A 939 26.61 -12.98 -10.13
C LYS A 939 27.90 -12.66 -9.36
N LEU A 940 27.87 -12.80 -8.03
CA LEU A 940 29.05 -12.64 -7.18
C LEU A 940 29.99 -13.84 -7.31
N GLY A 941 29.46 -15.05 -7.49
CA GLY A 941 30.19 -16.32 -7.69
C GLY A 941 31.26 -16.23 -8.77
N ILE A 942 30.91 -15.65 -9.93
CA ILE A 942 31.81 -15.38 -11.06
C ILE A 942 32.96 -14.43 -10.69
N LYS A 943 32.81 -13.63 -9.63
CA LYS A 943 33.69 -12.53 -9.22
C LYS A 943 34.23 -12.70 -7.79
N VAL A 944 34.27 -13.92 -7.25
CA VAL A 944 34.72 -14.15 -5.86
C VAL A 944 36.23 -14.03 -5.72
N THR A 945 36.64 -13.10 -4.86
CA THR A 945 37.99 -12.91 -4.38
C THR A 945 38.13 -13.47 -2.95
N PRO A 946 39.36 -13.68 -2.45
CA PRO A 946 39.57 -13.98 -1.04
C PRO A 946 39.05 -12.90 -0.06
N SER A 947 38.72 -11.69 -0.54
CA SER A 947 38.25 -10.57 0.28
C SER A 947 36.73 -10.37 0.30
N ASN A 948 35.97 -10.86 -0.69
CA ASN A 948 34.50 -10.81 -0.69
C ASN A 948 33.83 -12.16 -0.36
N ARG A 949 34.59 -13.26 -0.38
CA ARG A 949 34.10 -14.63 -0.12
C ARG A 949 33.26 -14.77 1.17
N ASP A 950 33.66 -14.12 2.26
CA ASP A 950 32.96 -14.16 3.55
C ASP A 950 31.60 -13.43 3.53
N VAL A 951 31.32 -12.63 2.49
CA VAL A 951 29.99 -12.06 2.22
C VAL A 951 29.15 -13.07 1.45
N VAL A 952 29.71 -13.67 0.40
CA VAL A 952 28.97 -14.64 -0.44
C VAL A 952 28.65 -15.91 0.34
N GLU A 953 29.53 -16.41 1.20
CA GLU A 953 29.22 -17.56 2.09
C GLU A 953 28.10 -17.26 3.11
N LYS A 954 27.82 -15.97 3.43
CA LYS A 954 26.63 -15.57 4.23
C LYS A 954 25.36 -15.51 3.39
N LEU A 955 25.43 -14.98 2.16
CA LEU A 955 24.30 -14.97 1.23
C LEU A 955 23.86 -16.40 0.91
N MET A 956 24.81 -17.31 0.66
CA MET A 956 24.57 -18.74 0.48
C MET A 956 23.86 -19.37 1.67
N ALA A 957 24.34 -19.12 2.89
CA ALA A 957 23.70 -19.64 4.11
C ALA A 957 22.25 -19.11 4.26
N LYS A 958 22.02 -17.81 4.01
CA LYS A 958 20.68 -17.21 4.03
C LYS A 958 19.76 -17.79 2.94
N SER A 959 20.29 -18.05 1.75
CA SER A 959 19.51 -18.65 0.66
C SER A 959 19.07 -20.08 0.98
N ASP A 960 19.97 -20.90 1.52
CA ASP A 960 19.63 -22.28 1.92
C ASP A 960 18.68 -22.30 3.13
N GLU A 961 18.85 -21.39 4.09
CA GLU A 961 17.94 -21.14 5.22
C GLU A 961 16.51 -20.80 4.75
N ILE A 962 16.36 -19.92 3.76
CA ILE A 962 15.04 -19.54 3.21
C ILE A 962 14.42 -20.69 2.41
N LEU A 963 15.16 -21.37 1.52
CA LEU A 963 14.63 -22.54 0.78
C LEU A 963 14.11 -23.60 1.74
N GLN A 964 14.83 -23.84 2.83
CA GLN A 964 14.43 -24.86 3.78
C GLN A 964 13.27 -24.41 4.69
N THR A 965 13.11 -23.11 4.93
CA THR A 965 11.87 -22.54 5.52
C THR A 965 10.67 -22.75 4.60
N ILE A 966 10.81 -22.45 3.30
CA ILE A 966 9.77 -22.66 2.28
C ILE A 966 9.32 -24.13 2.24
N ARG A 967 10.28 -25.06 2.25
CA ARG A 967 10.00 -26.51 2.31
C ARG A 967 9.20 -26.90 3.55
N SER A 968 9.65 -26.50 4.75
CA SER A 968 8.96 -26.83 6.00
C SER A 968 7.52 -26.31 6.05
N ILE A 969 7.21 -25.19 5.38
CA ILE A 969 5.83 -24.67 5.26
C ILE A 969 4.99 -25.62 4.39
N VAL A 970 5.41 -25.89 3.15
CA VAL A 970 4.58 -26.66 2.19
C VAL A 970 4.58 -28.17 2.48
N GLU A 971 5.61 -28.71 3.14
CA GLU A 971 5.63 -30.11 3.60
C GLU A 971 4.47 -30.40 4.58
N ALA A 972 4.13 -29.44 5.46
CA ALA A 972 3.06 -29.57 6.44
C ALA A 972 1.64 -29.55 5.85
N TRP A 973 1.46 -28.95 4.66
CA TRP A 973 0.16 -28.85 4.00
C TRP A 973 -0.42 -30.23 3.60
N ASN A 974 -1.73 -30.36 3.69
CA ASN A 974 -2.52 -31.53 3.31
C ASN A 974 -3.95 -31.07 2.92
N GLU A 975 -4.77 -31.95 2.36
CA GLU A 975 -6.16 -31.67 1.95
C GLU A 975 -6.97 -30.94 3.04
N GLN A 976 -6.84 -31.36 4.31
CA GLN A 976 -7.54 -30.76 5.46
C GLN A 976 -6.97 -29.40 5.90
N SER A 977 -6.03 -28.81 5.13
CA SER A 977 -5.35 -27.54 5.44
C SER A 977 -5.96 -26.33 4.73
N PHE A 978 -7.00 -26.52 3.91
CA PHE A 978 -7.70 -25.51 3.12
C PHE A 978 -9.22 -25.70 3.25
N GLU A 979 -10.04 -24.67 2.96
CA GLU A 979 -11.50 -24.77 3.12
C GLU A 979 -12.19 -25.34 1.87
N GLN A 980 -11.56 -25.22 0.70
CA GLN A 980 -12.14 -25.60 -0.59
C GLN A 980 -11.25 -26.60 -1.35
N GLU A 981 -11.88 -27.52 -2.10
CA GLU A 981 -11.19 -28.51 -2.95
C GLU A 981 -10.24 -27.82 -3.95
N LEU A 982 -10.72 -26.76 -4.61
CA LEU A 982 -9.94 -25.93 -5.54
C LEU A 982 -8.78 -25.15 -4.88
N GLU A 983 -8.89 -24.79 -3.58
CA GLU A 983 -7.76 -24.23 -2.84
C GLU A 983 -6.68 -25.29 -2.60
N TRP A 984 -7.07 -26.53 -2.31
CA TRP A 984 -6.13 -27.64 -2.22
C TRP A 984 -5.47 -27.96 -3.57
N GLU A 985 -6.21 -28.02 -4.68
CA GLU A 985 -5.63 -28.24 -6.03
C GLU A 985 -4.53 -27.22 -6.38
N TYR A 986 -4.72 -25.97 -6.01
CA TYR A 986 -3.72 -24.91 -6.19
C TYR A 986 -2.54 -25.05 -5.21
N ALA A 987 -2.81 -25.37 -3.94
CA ALA A 987 -1.78 -25.57 -2.93
C ALA A 987 -0.91 -26.82 -3.18
N GLU A 988 -1.49 -27.89 -3.72
CA GLU A 988 -0.81 -29.11 -4.11
C GLU A 988 0.15 -28.84 -5.28
N GLN A 989 -0.29 -28.11 -6.32
CA GLN A 989 0.59 -27.66 -7.40
C GLN A 989 1.76 -26.80 -6.88
N VAL A 990 1.51 -25.86 -5.95
CA VAL A 990 2.57 -25.06 -5.31
C VAL A 990 3.54 -25.98 -4.54
N LYS A 991 3.01 -26.94 -3.77
CA LYS A 991 3.79 -27.90 -2.98
C LYS A 991 4.67 -28.78 -3.86
N GLU A 992 4.12 -29.44 -4.88
CA GLU A 992 4.87 -30.28 -5.81
C GLU A 992 6.03 -29.50 -6.47
N ARG A 993 5.73 -28.32 -7.00
CA ARG A 993 6.70 -27.49 -7.73
C ARG A 993 7.84 -26.98 -6.84
N LEU A 994 7.58 -26.72 -5.56
CA LEU A 994 8.59 -26.31 -4.57
C LEU A 994 9.40 -27.48 -3.99
N LEU A 995 8.81 -28.67 -3.84
CA LEU A 995 9.48 -29.87 -3.35
C LEU A 995 10.24 -30.65 -4.44
N ALA A 996 9.90 -30.44 -5.71
CA ALA A 996 10.61 -31.01 -6.86
C ALA A 996 12.14 -30.71 -6.83
N PRO A 997 12.98 -31.58 -7.42
CA PRO A 997 14.41 -31.33 -7.56
C PRO A 997 14.74 -30.13 -8.48
N GLY A 998 16.03 -29.81 -8.62
CA GLY A 998 16.54 -28.72 -9.49
C GLY A 998 16.78 -27.38 -8.79
N LYS A 999 16.34 -27.21 -7.53
CA LYS A 999 16.73 -26.08 -6.68
C LYS A 999 18.08 -26.38 -6.02
N ARG A 1000 19.05 -25.46 -6.17
CA ARG A 1000 20.45 -25.61 -5.72
C ARG A 1000 20.57 -25.56 -4.19
N ILE A 1001 21.45 -26.36 -3.60
CA ILE A 1001 21.86 -26.22 -2.19
C ILE A 1001 23.28 -25.66 -2.16
N TRP A 1002 23.43 -24.38 -1.83
CA TRP A 1002 24.69 -23.65 -1.98
C TRP A 1002 25.80 -24.13 -1.02
N ALA A 1003 25.45 -24.59 0.17
CA ALA A 1003 26.40 -25.14 1.14
C ALA A 1003 27.25 -26.28 0.55
N THR A 1004 26.61 -27.15 -0.24
CA THR A 1004 27.22 -28.27 -0.98
C THR A 1004 27.70 -27.86 -2.37
N GLU A 1005 26.89 -27.12 -3.12
CA GLU A 1005 27.11 -26.78 -4.53
C GLU A 1005 27.70 -25.38 -4.71
N ARG A 1006 28.86 -25.13 -4.08
CA ARG A 1006 29.50 -23.80 -4.10
C ARG A 1006 29.83 -23.35 -5.54
N PRO A 1007 29.73 -22.05 -5.89
CA PRO A 1007 30.08 -21.57 -7.23
C PRO A 1007 31.60 -21.48 -7.49
N TRP A 1008 32.44 -21.93 -6.55
CA TRP A 1008 33.89 -22.02 -6.68
C TRP A 1008 34.40 -23.33 -6.06
N PRO A 1009 35.56 -23.86 -6.50
CA PRO A 1009 36.10 -25.11 -5.96
C PRO A 1009 36.46 -25.01 -4.46
N ALA A 1010 36.32 -26.13 -3.76
CA ALA A 1010 36.79 -26.26 -2.38
C ALA A 1010 38.28 -25.91 -2.25
N ARG A 1011 38.70 -25.38 -1.09
CA ARG A 1011 40.13 -25.14 -0.84
C ARG A 1011 40.86 -26.48 -0.89
N PRO A 1012 41.98 -26.62 -1.64
CA PRO A 1012 42.82 -27.81 -1.53
C PRO A 1012 43.32 -27.93 -0.10
N ASP A 1013 43.20 -29.13 0.46
CA ASP A 1013 43.47 -29.35 1.89
C ASP A 1013 44.93 -29.04 2.23
N ARG A 1014 45.12 -28.28 3.32
CA ARG A 1014 46.45 -28.00 3.89
C ARG A 1014 46.99 -29.13 4.77
N THR A 1015 46.25 -30.21 5.00
CA THR A 1015 46.77 -31.43 5.67
C THR A 1015 47.59 -32.35 4.76
N GLY A 1016 48.25 -31.79 3.73
CA GLY A 1016 49.20 -32.48 2.84
C GLY A 1016 50.45 -33.04 3.53
N ARG A 1017 50.29 -34.06 4.38
CA ARG A 1017 51.36 -34.97 4.79
C ARG A 1017 51.96 -35.56 3.51
N ARG A 1018 53.29 -35.45 3.35
CA ARG A 1018 54.01 -35.93 2.17
C ARG A 1018 54.00 -37.47 2.07
N GLY A 1019 52.93 -38.03 1.53
CA GLY A 1019 52.86 -39.42 1.09
C GLY A 1019 53.70 -39.61 -0.17
N ASN A 1020 54.93 -40.11 -0.01
CA ASN A 1020 55.88 -40.30 -1.09
C ASN A 1020 55.55 -41.57 -1.89
N LEU A 1021 54.80 -41.45 -3.00
CA LEU A 1021 54.68 -42.52 -4.00
C LEU A 1021 54.88 -41.94 -5.41
N ARG A 1022 55.81 -42.55 -6.17
CA ARG A 1022 56.06 -42.27 -7.59
C ARG A 1022 55.33 -43.28 -8.47
N GLY A 1023 54.82 -42.81 -9.61
CA GLY A 1023 54.60 -43.65 -10.79
C GLY A 1023 53.14 -43.90 -11.16
N GLY A 1024 52.80 -43.63 -12.43
CA GLY A 1024 51.47 -43.83 -12.99
C GLY A 1024 51.13 -42.78 -14.03
N ARG A 1025 51.41 -43.05 -15.32
CA ARG A 1025 50.84 -42.28 -16.42
C ARG A 1025 49.46 -42.85 -16.75
N GLY A 1026 48.42 -42.02 -16.68
CA GLY A 1026 47.08 -42.33 -17.16
C GLY A 1026 46.44 -41.03 -17.66
N GLY A 1027 45.92 -41.03 -18.90
CA GLY A 1027 45.35 -39.83 -19.51
C GLY A 1027 43.83 -39.80 -19.41
N GLY A 1028 43.27 -38.63 -19.16
CA GLY A 1028 41.84 -38.36 -19.25
C GLY A 1028 41.61 -36.87 -19.52
N ARG A 1029 40.85 -36.54 -20.57
CA ARG A 1029 40.37 -35.17 -20.78
C ARG A 1029 39.22 -34.91 -19.81
N VAL A 1030 39.25 -33.77 -19.14
CA VAL A 1030 38.04 -33.11 -18.63
C VAL A 1030 37.87 -31.84 -19.46
N SER A 1031 36.66 -31.60 -19.96
CA SER A 1031 36.33 -30.41 -20.75
C SER A 1031 36.37 -29.15 -19.89
N ALA A 1032 36.74 -28.03 -20.51
CA ALA A 1032 36.64 -26.71 -19.89
C ALA A 1032 35.19 -26.19 -19.91
N TRP A 1033 34.99 -25.11 -19.15
CA TRP A 1033 33.74 -24.37 -18.94
C TRP A 1033 33.31 -23.58 -20.18
#